data_AF-A0A1V5AIR0-F1
#
_entry.id   AF-A0A1V5AIR0-F1
#
_cell.length_a   1.000
_cell.length_b   1.000
_cell.length_c   1.000
_cell.angle_alpha   90.00
_cell.angle_beta   90.00
_cell.angle_gamma   90.00
#
_symmetry.space_group_name_H-M   'P 1'
#
loop_
_entity.id
_entity.type
_entity.pdbx_description
1 polymer ?
#
loop_
_entity_poly.entity_id
_entity_poly.type
_entity_poly.pdbx_seq_one_letter_code
_entity_poly.pdbx_strand_id
1 'polypeptide(L)'
;MPTIPSDPVDAISLLATSADVGRKSVVLLYWTPAEKATGYNLYRQAVGLAQRSWTLVNTQGPIRPVQTCAELQSIIPQGSPEWEMFRSALGAVQEQEAARKSRKEVGPIFSARPAPVAHESIEIDSRRLARLIEQERTDPCKALERGLAAEEIGLLKYMAKNNLKIALAMGLAYKDETAVRGTRYIYRLRPTLTDGTEVETEATVWIVAGSVQLPDPPSGIAGAAGDSKVLLTWNRNLFAFGYIVERALSFNGPFERIHVGAISYDVSLDLDGQLLSPPLPGFLDFQRWDDKGLPATHKVRGNDIAGPANNGAYYFRVASCDILGRVGPWSPVCGPVKPLDKTPPLAPGELTASISKNPRGLALSWRKVIHDVMGHQEFDPLQTYIIYRAESSEFLNDHSGLGSYQAHSLTADPRDTASMTLSWTDTDPSIFPPFGEKAIFYRIVCIDMAANRSMPSAIVSARVPDIDPPGPTSVTGTKGHPESIDVFWRPNHEPDLAGYQIYRSICDRGDYYQPDKERRCSFSLIGEVLKEKAEELFKENGRISFEDVSVPKNSPLCYAYWVRAFDLSGNLYPGRNQCPADHSEYACGRLAEGIAPPVPVITGLRASHRAVEISWAASPIQDLKAFHIYRSEDENDPGVLVGCVLRGGQIWPGRWTGVKPGCKDIPADPDPYAVLGSFSDQNLKPGQVYWYRVSALDWLGNESMGNDIVSIPAVSTFTYNRDLPTAPVIRLSATSGLGCGLTIRWDPPYDKKSIDGFLVYRSISKAGTYIQVSPIVKGNEFVDRSAPRMGDIWYKVQSIDPEGRLSEPSLPVMCRYSAALSAIKPSEPRGSGVH
;
A
#
# COMPACT_ATOMS: atom_id res chain seq x y z
N MET A 1 -40.61 82.82 32.27
CA MET A 1 -41.59 81.72 32.46
C MET A 1 -42.06 81.25 31.09
N PRO A 2 -42.44 79.98 30.89
CA PRO A 2 -42.40 78.86 31.83
C PRO A 2 -41.41 77.76 31.42
N THR A 3 -40.95 77.07 32.46
CA THR A 3 -40.27 75.78 32.47
C THR A 3 -41.07 74.71 31.74
N ILE A 4 -40.37 73.96 30.88
CA ILE A 4 -40.82 72.69 30.31
C ILE A 4 -41.08 71.72 31.47
N PRO A 5 -42.26 71.09 31.57
CA PRO A 5 -42.52 70.15 32.65
C PRO A 5 -41.67 68.89 32.47
N SER A 6 -40.99 68.53 33.56
CA SER A 6 -40.43 67.22 33.82
C SER A 6 -41.53 66.16 33.88
N ASP A 7 -41.33 65.08 33.13
CA ASP A 7 -41.97 63.76 33.16
C ASP A 7 -43.50 63.67 33.03
N PRO A 8 -44.03 62.91 32.05
CA PRO A 8 -45.46 62.62 31.99
C PRO A 8 -45.82 61.65 33.12
N VAL A 9 -46.51 62.15 34.13
CA VAL A 9 -47.22 61.35 35.13
C VAL A 9 -48.44 60.67 34.44
N ASP A 10 -48.36 59.35 34.32
CA ASP A 10 -49.41 58.33 34.07
C ASP A 10 -50.56 58.61 33.09
N ALA A 11 -50.35 58.26 31.82
CA ALA A 11 -51.46 58.03 30.89
C ALA A 11 -52.16 56.69 31.20
N ILE A 12 -53.30 56.74 31.89
CA ILE A 12 -54.17 55.56 32.09
C ILE A 12 -54.87 55.24 30.78
N SER A 13 -54.67 54.03 30.27
CA SER A 13 -55.34 53.56 29.05
C SER A 13 -56.60 52.79 29.41
N LEU A 14 -57.78 53.32 29.06
CA LEU A 14 -59.06 52.63 29.18
C LEU A 14 -59.44 52.01 27.84
N LEU A 15 -59.81 50.73 27.86
CA LEU A 15 -60.15 49.97 26.68
C LEU A 15 -61.41 49.16 26.92
N ALA A 16 -62.12 48.88 25.82
CA ALA A 16 -63.38 48.18 25.86
C ALA A 16 -63.45 47.16 24.73
N THR A 17 -64.09 46.02 25.02
CA THR A 17 -64.50 45.08 23.99
C THR A 17 -65.86 44.49 24.31
N SER A 18 -66.65 44.15 23.29
CA SER A 18 -67.95 43.52 23.51
C SER A 18 -67.85 42.01 23.36
N ALA A 19 -68.59 41.30 24.22
CA ALA A 19 -68.88 39.89 24.09
C ALA A 19 -70.40 39.68 24.14
N ASP A 20 -70.90 38.64 23.49
CA ASP A 20 -72.30 38.22 23.63
C ASP A 20 -72.34 37.00 24.56
N VAL A 21 -73.18 37.07 25.60
CA VAL A 21 -73.43 35.97 26.54
C VAL A 21 -74.92 35.65 26.50
N GLY A 22 -75.27 34.59 25.76
CA GLY A 22 -76.67 34.26 25.48
C GLY A 22 -77.35 35.34 24.64
N ARG A 23 -78.44 35.95 25.16
CA ARG A 23 -79.16 37.07 24.49
C ARG A 23 -78.71 38.46 24.96
N LYS A 24 -77.78 38.56 25.90
CA LYS A 24 -77.29 39.83 26.45
C LYS A 24 -75.93 40.17 25.85
N SER A 25 -75.72 41.44 25.54
CA SER A 25 -74.40 41.95 25.17
C SER A 25 -73.71 42.49 26.42
N VAL A 26 -72.49 42.04 26.67
CA VAL A 26 -71.65 42.46 27.79
C VAL A 26 -70.53 43.33 27.24
N VAL A 27 -70.33 44.50 27.84
CA VAL A 27 -69.16 45.34 27.55
C VAL A 27 -68.09 45.05 28.61
N LEU A 28 -66.96 44.51 28.16
CA LEU A 28 -65.79 44.27 28.99
C LEU A 28 -64.89 45.48 28.90
N LEU A 29 -64.62 46.10 30.04
CA LEU A 29 -63.72 47.24 30.16
C LEU A 29 -62.48 46.81 30.93
N TYR A 30 -61.33 47.33 30.55
CA TYR A 30 -60.05 47.03 31.17
C TYR A 30 -59.08 48.18 31.00
N TRP A 31 -58.15 48.32 31.93
CA TRP A 31 -57.24 49.47 31.94
C TRP A 31 -55.89 49.18 32.57
N THR A 32 -54.93 50.06 32.30
CA THR A 32 -53.63 50.03 32.97
C THR A 32 -53.74 50.54 34.42
N PRO A 33 -52.99 49.97 35.37
CA PRO A 33 -52.93 50.50 36.72
C PRO A 33 -52.48 51.96 36.73
N ALA A 34 -53.02 52.73 37.67
CA ALA A 34 -52.65 54.13 37.91
C ALA A 34 -51.85 54.20 39.21
N GLU A 35 -50.79 55.00 39.25
CA GLU A 35 -49.99 55.18 40.45
C GLU A 35 -50.86 55.72 41.61
N LYS A 36 -50.69 55.18 42.81
CA LYS A 36 -51.42 55.55 44.05
C LYS A 36 -52.94 55.30 44.05
N ALA A 37 -53.53 54.76 42.98
CA ALA A 37 -54.93 54.37 42.96
C ALA A 37 -55.18 53.14 43.84
N THR A 38 -56.22 53.20 44.68
CA THR A 38 -56.69 52.07 45.50
C THR A 38 -57.97 51.43 44.97
N GLY A 39 -58.59 52.05 43.95
CA GLY A 39 -59.75 51.54 43.25
C GLY A 39 -60.13 52.43 42.06
N TYR A 40 -61.24 52.10 41.39
CA TYR A 40 -61.70 52.80 40.19
C TYR A 40 -63.22 52.92 40.15
N ASN A 41 -63.71 54.08 39.73
CA ASN A 41 -65.11 54.28 39.35
C ASN A 41 -65.23 54.43 37.85
N LEU A 42 -66.26 53.80 37.31
CA LEU A 42 -66.53 53.73 35.89
C LEU A 42 -67.87 54.40 35.60
N TYR A 43 -67.82 55.43 34.77
CA TYR A 43 -68.99 56.16 34.33
C TYR A 43 -69.26 55.83 32.87
N ARG A 44 -70.54 55.70 32.49
CA ARG A 44 -70.93 55.56 31.09
C ARG A 44 -71.96 56.61 30.68
N GLN A 45 -71.95 56.94 29.41
CA GLN A 45 -72.88 57.85 28.76
C GLN A 45 -73.32 57.26 27.42
N ALA A 46 -74.63 57.19 27.16
CA ALA A 46 -75.15 56.77 25.85
C ALA A 46 -75.06 57.93 24.84
N VAL A 47 -74.53 57.66 23.65
CA VAL A 47 -74.38 58.65 22.57
C VAL A 47 -75.61 58.59 21.68
N GLY A 48 -76.26 59.75 21.46
CA GLY A 48 -77.42 59.88 20.57
C GLY A 48 -78.79 59.99 21.27
N LEU A 49 -78.83 59.90 22.61
CA LEU A 49 -80.03 60.21 23.40
C LEU A 49 -80.06 61.69 23.81
N ALA A 50 -81.27 62.25 23.99
CA ALA A 50 -81.51 63.66 24.31
C ALA A 50 -80.97 64.09 25.69
N GLN A 51 -80.68 63.15 26.58
CA GLN A 51 -80.00 63.40 27.86
C GLN A 51 -78.57 62.83 27.84
N ARG A 52 -77.62 63.71 28.13
CA ARG A 52 -76.17 63.47 28.13
C ARG A 52 -75.61 63.40 29.56
N SER A 53 -76.30 62.73 30.49
CA SER A 53 -75.77 62.54 31.86
C SER A 53 -74.84 61.34 31.93
N TRP A 54 -73.74 61.48 32.69
CA TRP A 54 -72.88 60.36 33.07
C TRP A 54 -73.58 59.52 34.14
N THR A 55 -73.55 58.20 33.98
CA THR A 55 -74.12 57.23 34.92
C THR A 55 -73.03 56.35 35.49
N LEU A 56 -72.96 56.23 36.82
CA LEU A 56 -72.02 55.32 37.48
C LEU A 56 -72.46 53.87 37.20
N VAL A 57 -71.53 53.06 36.70
CA VAL A 57 -71.79 51.67 36.29
C VAL A 57 -71.56 50.69 37.43
N ASN A 58 -70.52 50.91 38.23
CA ASN A 58 -70.17 50.08 39.39
C ASN A 58 -70.88 50.59 40.65
N THR A 59 -72.18 50.36 40.74
CA THR A 59 -73.02 50.87 41.85
C THR A 59 -72.77 50.22 43.21
N GLN A 60 -72.01 49.12 43.26
CA GLN A 60 -71.63 48.41 44.50
C GLN A 60 -70.41 49.01 45.20
N GLY A 61 -69.85 50.11 44.67
CA GLY A 61 -68.66 50.79 45.19
C GLY A 61 -67.48 50.72 44.22
N PRO A 62 -66.34 51.38 44.55
CA PRO A 62 -65.16 51.39 43.69
C PRO A 62 -64.66 49.99 43.37
N ILE A 63 -64.26 49.78 42.12
CA ILE A 63 -63.66 48.54 41.62
C ILE A 63 -62.27 48.42 42.24
N ARG A 64 -62.04 47.38 43.05
CA ARG A 64 -60.81 47.15 43.81
C ARG A 64 -60.30 45.72 43.59
N PRO A 65 -59.01 45.46 43.84
CA PRO A 65 -58.52 44.09 43.94
C PRO A 65 -59.34 43.31 44.97
N VAL A 66 -59.64 42.04 44.68
CA VAL A 66 -60.35 41.15 45.60
C VAL A 66 -59.59 41.06 46.92
N GLN A 67 -60.31 40.97 48.03
CA GLN A 67 -59.71 40.92 49.38
C GLN A 67 -60.00 39.59 50.09
N THR A 68 -61.00 38.83 49.63
CA THR A 68 -61.39 37.57 50.25
C THR A 68 -61.26 36.38 49.29
N CYS A 69 -61.01 35.20 49.86
CA CYS A 69 -60.94 33.95 49.10
C CYS A 69 -62.24 33.68 48.31
N ALA A 70 -63.40 34.00 48.89
CA ALA A 70 -64.70 33.81 48.24
C ALA A 70 -64.84 34.70 46.98
N GLU A 71 -64.41 35.96 47.06
CA GLU A 71 -64.38 36.86 45.90
C GLU A 71 -63.43 36.33 44.81
N LEU A 72 -62.23 35.91 45.18
CA LEU A 72 -61.26 35.34 44.23
C LEU A 72 -61.81 34.09 43.53
N GLN A 73 -62.39 33.14 44.28
CA GLN A 73 -62.95 31.90 43.73
C GLN A 73 -64.15 32.15 42.80
N SER A 74 -64.91 33.21 43.04
CA SER A 74 -66.04 33.59 42.17
C SER A 74 -65.59 34.03 40.77
N ILE A 75 -64.38 34.58 40.65
CA ILE A 75 -63.78 35.04 39.39
C ILE A 75 -62.86 33.97 38.79
N ILE A 76 -62.07 33.32 39.62
CA ILE A 76 -61.08 32.30 39.28
C ILE A 76 -61.41 31.03 40.08
N PRO A 77 -62.21 30.09 39.54
CA PRO A 77 -62.56 28.87 40.25
C PRO A 77 -61.33 28.01 40.57
N GLN A 78 -61.32 27.36 41.73
CA GLN A 78 -60.23 26.46 42.12
C GLN A 78 -60.02 25.34 41.08
N GLY A 79 -58.76 25.11 40.70
CA GLY A 79 -58.38 24.11 39.69
C GLY A 79 -58.58 24.56 38.24
N SER A 80 -59.05 25.80 38.01
CA SER A 80 -59.00 26.41 36.68
C SER A 80 -57.55 26.68 36.23
N PRO A 81 -57.26 26.77 34.92
CA PRO A 81 -55.93 27.13 34.46
C PRO A 81 -55.43 28.45 35.05
N GLU A 82 -56.32 29.43 35.21
CA GLU A 82 -55.97 30.73 35.80
C GLU A 82 -55.71 30.64 37.31
N TRP A 83 -56.33 29.68 38.01
CA TRP A 83 -56.02 29.38 39.41
C TRP A 83 -54.61 28.79 39.54
N GLU A 84 -54.24 27.88 38.64
CA GLU A 84 -52.89 27.32 38.57
C GLU A 84 -51.85 28.40 38.26
N MET A 85 -52.14 29.30 37.32
CA MET A 85 -51.30 30.46 37.01
C MET A 85 -51.13 31.38 38.23
N PHE A 86 -52.23 31.74 38.90
CA PHE A 86 -52.21 32.60 40.09
C PHE A 86 -51.39 31.96 41.21
N ARG A 87 -51.55 30.65 41.46
CA ARG A 87 -50.75 29.89 42.43
C ARG A 87 -49.27 29.88 42.07
N SER A 88 -48.94 29.56 40.81
CA SER A 88 -47.56 29.48 40.34
C SER A 88 -46.84 30.82 40.45
N ALA A 89 -47.53 31.93 40.20
CA ALA A 89 -46.98 33.28 40.32
C ALA A 89 -46.57 33.61 41.76
N LEU A 90 -47.42 33.28 42.73
CA LEU A 90 -47.13 33.46 44.15
C LEU A 90 -45.95 32.60 44.60
N GLY A 91 -45.93 31.33 44.20
CA GLY A 91 -44.81 30.44 44.50
C GLY A 91 -43.47 30.93 43.92
N ALA A 92 -43.47 31.45 42.69
CA ALA A 92 -42.27 31.96 42.04
C ALA A 92 -41.65 33.17 42.77
N VAL A 93 -42.48 34.07 43.31
CA VAL A 93 -42.00 35.21 44.10
C VAL A 93 -41.37 34.72 45.41
N GLN A 94 -42.00 33.75 46.08
CA GLN A 94 -41.46 33.17 47.31
C GLN A 94 -40.15 32.41 47.10
N GLU A 95 -40.02 31.67 45.99
CA GLU A 95 -38.76 31.01 45.61
C GLU A 95 -37.66 32.03 45.32
N GLN A 96 -37.96 33.12 44.60
CA GLN A 96 -36.98 34.20 44.36
C GLN A 96 -36.54 34.90 45.65
N GLU A 97 -37.46 35.13 46.59
CA GLU A 97 -37.14 35.68 47.91
C GLU A 97 -36.30 34.72 48.76
N ALA A 98 -36.63 33.43 48.77
CA ALA A 98 -35.86 32.39 49.44
C ALA A 98 -34.45 32.27 48.84
N ALA A 99 -34.34 32.29 47.52
CA ALA A 99 -33.07 32.31 46.79
C ALA A 99 -32.25 33.57 47.10
N ARG A 100 -32.88 34.76 47.17
CA ARG A 100 -32.22 36.02 47.57
C ARG A 100 -31.73 36.00 49.01
N LYS A 101 -32.50 35.40 49.93
CA LYS A 101 -32.09 35.21 51.33
C LYS A 101 -30.90 34.25 51.43
N SER A 102 -30.90 33.13 50.70
CA SER A 102 -29.76 32.21 50.65
C SER A 102 -28.49 32.82 50.03
N ARG A 103 -28.65 33.66 48.98
CA ARG A 103 -27.53 34.40 48.35
C ARG A 103 -26.96 35.52 49.22
N LYS A 104 -27.69 35.99 50.23
CA LYS A 104 -27.16 36.97 51.20
C LYS A 104 -26.34 36.31 52.32
N GLU A 105 -26.50 35.01 52.57
CA GLU A 105 -25.70 34.26 53.56
C GLU A 105 -24.38 33.74 53.00
N VAL A 106 -24.25 33.57 51.68
CA VAL A 106 -23.00 33.20 51.02
C VAL A 106 -22.39 34.45 50.36
N GLY A 107 -21.39 35.05 51.00
CA GLY A 107 -20.66 36.22 50.49
C GLY A 107 -19.97 35.99 49.13
N PRO A 108 -19.51 37.06 48.46
CA PRO A 108 -19.09 37.00 47.06
C PRO A 108 -17.71 36.35 46.91
N ILE A 109 -17.64 35.20 46.23
CA ILE A 109 -16.38 34.63 45.75
C ILE A 109 -16.18 35.07 44.29
N PHE A 110 -15.10 35.82 44.07
CA PHE A 110 -14.57 36.20 42.77
C PHE A 110 -13.85 35.02 42.08
N SER A 111 -13.73 35.15 40.74
CA SER A 111 -12.67 34.65 39.85
C SER A 111 -12.96 33.45 38.94
N ALA A 112 -13.09 33.78 37.64
CA ALA A 112 -12.27 33.36 36.49
C ALA A 112 -11.87 31.89 36.25
N ARG A 113 -12.31 31.42 35.07
CA ARG A 113 -11.72 30.44 34.13
C ARG A 113 -11.80 28.93 34.43
N PRO A 114 -11.76 28.08 33.36
CA PRO A 114 -12.43 26.78 33.36
C PRO A 114 -11.51 25.56 33.22
N ALA A 115 -12.11 24.41 33.55
CA ALA A 115 -11.74 23.00 33.27
C ALA A 115 -10.72 22.32 34.20
N PRO A 116 -10.68 20.97 34.24
CA PRO A 116 -11.78 19.99 34.40
C PRO A 116 -11.46 18.97 35.54
N VAL A 117 -12.32 17.96 35.71
CA VAL A 117 -12.09 16.64 36.34
C VAL A 117 -12.88 16.33 37.63
N ALA A 118 -13.44 15.12 37.59
CA ALA A 118 -13.86 14.20 38.64
C ALA A 118 -15.18 14.47 39.38
N HIS A 119 -16.09 13.52 39.13
CA HIS A 119 -17.22 13.17 39.97
C HIS A 119 -16.79 12.97 41.43
N GLU A 120 -17.24 13.87 42.30
CA GLU A 120 -17.78 13.48 43.60
C GLU A 120 -19.19 14.06 43.65
N SER A 121 -20.15 13.18 43.40
CA SER A 121 -21.57 13.42 43.55
C SER A 121 -21.88 13.82 44.99
N ILE A 122 -21.88 15.12 45.26
CA ILE A 122 -22.75 15.67 46.29
C ILE A 122 -24.15 15.62 45.69
N GLU A 123 -24.82 14.47 45.88
CA GLU A 123 -26.27 14.41 45.85
C GLU A 123 -26.79 15.37 46.93
N ILE A 124 -26.91 16.65 46.58
CA ILE A 124 -28.03 17.41 47.12
C ILE A 124 -29.23 16.76 46.46
N ASP A 125 -29.83 15.83 47.19
CA ASP A 125 -31.04 15.11 46.82
C ASP A 125 -32.08 16.13 46.37
N SER A 126 -32.12 16.37 45.06
CA SER A 126 -33.03 17.29 44.40
C SER A 126 -34.47 16.85 44.60
N ARG A 127 -34.72 15.57 44.98
CA ARG A 127 -36.02 15.10 45.41
C ARG A 127 -36.31 15.44 46.87
N ARG A 128 -35.32 15.68 47.73
CA ARG A 128 -35.52 16.17 49.12
C ARG A 128 -35.73 17.67 49.16
N LEU A 129 -35.02 18.44 48.34
CA LEU A 129 -35.26 19.87 48.15
C LEU A 129 -36.55 20.12 47.36
N ALA A 130 -36.82 19.34 46.30
CA ALA A 130 -38.12 19.35 45.64
C ALA A 130 -39.22 18.91 46.61
N ARG A 131 -39.07 17.85 47.42
CA ARG A 131 -40.07 17.47 48.44
C ARG A 131 -40.29 18.52 49.53
N LEU A 132 -39.27 19.28 49.92
CA LEU A 132 -39.40 20.38 50.88
C LEU A 132 -40.05 21.62 50.25
N ILE A 133 -39.84 21.88 48.95
CA ILE A 133 -40.51 22.93 48.17
C ILE A 133 -41.94 22.51 47.77
N GLU A 134 -42.22 21.21 47.61
CA GLU A 134 -43.53 20.66 47.27
C GLU A 134 -44.50 20.63 48.48
N GLN A 135 -43.98 20.82 49.71
CA GLN A 135 -44.76 20.73 50.95
C GLN A 135 -45.37 22.06 51.45
N GLU A 136 -45.04 23.20 50.85
CA GLU A 136 -45.79 24.45 51.04
C GLU A 136 -46.20 25.05 49.69
N ARG A 137 -47.12 24.37 49.00
CA ARG A 137 -47.89 24.98 47.90
C ARG A 137 -48.62 26.22 48.45
N THR A 138 -48.21 27.43 48.06
CA THR A 138 -48.89 28.66 48.47
C THR A 138 -50.29 28.70 47.88
N ASP A 139 -51.27 28.30 48.68
CA ASP A 139 -52.68 28.43 48.35
C ASP A 139 -53.02 29.92 48.10
N PRO A 140 -53.54 30.30 46.91
CA PRO A 140 -53.93 31.67 46.59
C PRO A 140 -54.82 32.31 47.65
N CYS A 141 -55.70 31.53 48.29
CA CYS A 141 -56.57 32.03 49.34
C CYS A 141 -55.81 32.40 50.61
N LYS A 142 -54.87 31.55 51.04
CA LYS A 142 -54.00 31.86 52.19
C LYS A 142 -53.10 33.06 51.92
N ALA A 143 -52.63 33.20 50.68
CA ALA A 143 -51.83 34.35 50.26
C ALA A 143 -52.63 35.66 50.30
N LEU A 144 -53.92 35.61 49.97
CA LEU A 144 -54.81 36.76 50.05
C LEU A 144 -55.15 37.12 51.50
N GLU A 145 -55.41 36.13 52.36
CA GLU A 145 -55.68 36.31 53.79
C GLU A 145 -54.52 36.96 54.54
N ARG A 146 -53.27 36.66 54.17
CA ARG A 146 -52.09 37.33 54.76
C ARG A 146 -51.84 38.75 54.22
N GLY A 147 -52.53 39.14 53.15
CA GLY A 147 -52.17 40.29 52.34
C GLY A 147 -51.03 40.00 51.37
N LEU A 148 -51.24 40.34 50.10
CA LEU A 148 -50.25 40.15 49.05
C LEU A 148 -49.07 41.12 49.21
N ALA A 149 -47.85 40.62 49.03
CA ALA A 149 -46.64 41.43 49.06
C ALA A 149 -46.57 42.34 47.83
N ALA A 150 -45.74 43.39 47.89
CA ALA A 150 -45.60 44.35 46.79
C ALA A 150 -45.10 43.69 45.49
N GLU A 151 -44.13 42.76 45.56
CA GLU A 151 -43.67 41.99 44.40
C GLU A 151 -44.77 41.09 43.81
N GLU A 152 -45.58 40.47 44.67
CA GLU A 152 -46.69 39.60 44.25
C GLU A 152 -47.79 40.40 43.55
N ILE A 153 -48.15 41.56 44.13
CA ILE A 153 -49.08 42.51 43.50
C ILE A 153 -48.50 42.98 42.16
N GLY A 154 -47.19 43.26 42.09
CA GLY A 154 -46.51 43.64 40.85
C GLY A 154 -46.60 42.57 39.76
N LEU A 155 -46.32 41.32 40.10
CA LEU A 155 -46.40 40.18 39.17
C LEU A 155 -47.84 39.89 38.74
N LEU A 156 -48.80 39.93 39.67
CA LEU A 156 -50.22 39.74 39.36
C LEU A 156 -50.77 40.87 38.50
N LYS A 157 -50.36 42.13 38.73
CA LYS A 157 -50.66 43.26 37.84
C LYS A 157 -50.04 43.07 36.46
N TYR A 158 -48.85 42.49 36.37
CA TYR A 158 -48.23 42.14 35.09
C TYR A 158 -49.03 41.05 34.35
N MET A 159 -49.44 39.99 35.05
CA MET A 159 -50.26 38.91 34.47
C MET A 159 -51.66 39.38 34.07
N ALA A 160 -52.25 40.30 34.84
CA ALA A 160 -53.54 40.93 34.53
C ALA A 160 -53.55 41.61 33.16
N LYS A 161 -52.39 42.06 32.65
CA LYS A 161 -52.29 42.65 31.32
C LYS A 161 -52.72 41.70 30.21
N ASN A 162 -52.66 40.38 30.42
CA ASN A 162 -52.91 39.39 29.36
C ASN A 162 -53.92 38.32 29.78
N ASN A 163 -54.59 38.48 30.92
CA ASN A 163 -55.59 37.53 31.41
C ASN A 163 -56.78 38.25 32.05
N LEU A 164 -57.95 38.14 31.42
CA LEU A 164 -59.18 38.81 31.87
C LEU A 164 -59.56 38.48 33.32
N LYS A 165 -59.47 37.20 33.72
CA LYS A 165 -59.92 36.79 35.06
C LYS A 165 -58.98 37.32 36.13
N ILE A 166 -57.67 37.32 35.85
CA ILE A 166 -56.69 37.95 36.74
C ILE A 166 -56.89 39.48 36.76
N ALA A 167 -57.19 40.11 35.63
CA ALA A 167 -57.51 41.54 35.59
C ALA A 167 -58.75 41.90 36.41
N LEU A 168 -59.80 41.09 36.34
CA LEU A 168 -61.00 41.23 37.15
C LEU A 168 -60.66 41.06 38.65
N ALA A 169 -59.90 40.02 39.00
CA ALA A 169 -59.46 39.78 40.37
C ALA A 169 -58.59 40.92 40.92
N MET A 170 -57.76 41.54 40.07
CA MET A 170 -56.90 42.67 40.44
C MET A 170 -57.61 44.03 40.36
N GLY A 171 -58.92 44.08 40.07
CA GLY A 171 -59.67 45.33 39.95
C GLY A 171 -59.25 46.22 38.78
N LEU A 172 -58.66 45.63 37.73
CA LEU A 172 -58.19 46.28 36.50
C LEU A 172 -59.08 46.01 35.29
N ALA A 173 -60.20 45.32 35.50
CA ALA A 173 -61.22 45.08 34.51
C ALA A 173 -62.62 45.11 35.14
N TYR A 174 -63.63 45.31 34.31
CA TYR A 174 -65.03 45.34 34.71
C TYR A 174 -65.93 44.76 33.61
N LYS A 175 -67.01 44.08 34.00
CA LYS A 175 -68.04 43.59 33.08
C LYS A 175 -69.30 44.42 33.24
N ASP A 176 -69.62 45.27 32.26
CA ASP A 176 -70.92 45.93 32.18
C ASP A 176 -71.92 45.01 31.48
N GLU A 177 -72.66 44.25 32.30
CA GLU A 177 -73.73 43.36 31.85
C GLU A 177 -75.07 44.09 31.64
N THR A 178 -75.13 45.39 31.93
CA THR A 178 -76.33 46.23 31.80
C THR A 178 -76.36 46.99 30.48
N ALA A 179 -75.32 46.86 29.65
CA ALA A 179 -75.22 47.53 28.36
C ALA A 179 -76.25 46.98 27.35
N VAL A 180 -76.93 47.87 26.63
CA VAL A 180 -77.94 47.49 25.64
C VAL A 180 -77.31 47.31 24.26
N ARG A 181 -77.48 46.12 23.66
CA ARG A 181 -76.99 45.79 22.31
C ARG A 181 -77.37 46.88 21.28
N GLY A 182 -76.42 47.24 20.42
CA GLY A 182 -76.56 48.27 19.37
C GLY A 182 -76.40 49.70 19.87
N THR A 183 -76.36 49.95 21.18
CA THR A 183 -76.19 51.30 21.74
C THR A 183 -74.72 51.69 21.79
N ARG A 184 -74.41 52.90 21.30
CA ARG A 184 -73.07 53.49 21.42
C ARG A 184 -72.91 54.11 22.80
N TYR A 185 -71.94 53.64 23.57
CA TYR A 185 -71.58 54.20 24.87
C TYR A 185 -70.21 54.87 24.78
N ILE A 186 -70.01 55.92 25.58
CA ILE A 186 -68.69 56.41 25.98
C ILE A 186 -68.53 56.06 27.46
N TYR A 187 -67.46 55.37 27.80
CA TYR A 187 -67.04 55.11 29.16
C TYR A 187 -65.93 56.07 29.56
N ARG A 188 -65.90 56.41 30.85
CA ARG A 188 -64.86 57.21 31.49
C ARG A 188 -64.43 56.53 32.78
N LEU A 189 -63.13 56.42 32.97
CA LEU A 189 -62.53 55.85 34.17
C LEU A 189 -62.05 56.97 35.10
N ARG A 190 -62.30 56.83 36.40
CA ARG A 190 -61.76 57.71 37.44
C ARG A 190 -61.12 56.89 38.56
N PRO A 191 -59.80 57.00 38.77
CA PRO A 191 -59.14 56.37 39.91
C PRO A 191 -59.63 56.95 41.24
N THR A 192 -59.69 56.13 42.28
CA THR A 192 -59.97 56.55 43.65
C THR A 192 -58.71 56.41 44.50
N LEU A 193 -58.34 57.46 45.23
CA LEU A 193 -57.20 57.47 46.16
C LEU A 193 -57.56 56.81 47.50
N THR A 194 -56.57 56.65 48.38
CA THR A 194 -56.73 56.04 49.73
C THR A 194 -57.79 56.71 50.60
N ASP A 195 -57.99 58.02 50.44
CA ASP A 195 -58.99 58.82 51.16
C ASP A 195 -60.39 58.78 50.51
N GLY A 196 -60.55 58.04 49.40
CA GLY A 196 -61.79 57.93 48.63
C GLY A 196 -61.98 59.03 47.57
N THR A 197 -61.05 59.98 47.45
CA THR A 197 -61.14 61.06 46.45
C THR A 197 -61.01 60.51 45.03
N GLU A 198 -61.91 60.91 44.12
CA GLU A 198 -61.82 60.60 42.69
C GLU A 198 -60.85 61.56 41.98
N VAL A 199 -59.95 61.00 41.17
CA VAL A 199 -59.06 61.77 40.29
C VAL A 199 -59.70 61.86 38.91
N GLU A 200 -59.84 63.08 38.38
CA GLU A 200 -60.31 63.27 37.00
C GLU A 200 -59.24 62.82 36.00
N THR A 201 -59.68 62.13 34.95
CA THR A 201 -58.80 61.65 33.88
C THR A 201 -59.45 61.82 32.52
N GLU A 202 -58.62 61.90 31.49
CA GLU A 202 -59.05 61.86 30.08
C GLU A 202 -59.23 60.42 29.57
N ALA A 203 -59.12 59.40 30.44
CA ALA A 203 -59.25 57.99 30.07
C ALA A 203 -60.70 57.66 29.72
N THR A 204 -61.02 57.85 28.43
CA THR A 204 -62.33 57.57 27.85
C THR A 204 -62.20 56.58 26.71
N VAL A 205 -63.23 55.73 26.54
CA VAL A 205 -63.33 54.80 25.40
C VAL A 205 -64.77 54.75 24.94
N TRP A 206 -64.99 54.76 23.63
CA TRP A 206 -66.33 54.53 23.09
C TRP A 206 -66.44 53.14 22.51
N ILE A 207 -67.62 52.54 22.62
CA ILE A 207 -67.92 51.21 22.06
C ILE A 207 -69.40 51.11 21.74
N VAL A 208 -69.75 50.40 20.67
CA VAL A 208 -71.12 49.97 20.42
C VAL A 208 -71.31 48.60 21.06
N ALA A 209 -72.21 48.50 22.04
CA ALA A 209 -72.46 47.23 22.72
C ALA A 209 -72.96 46.17 21.71
N GLY A 210 -72.42 44.97 21.76
CA GLY A 210 -72.65 43.90 20.78
C GLY A 210 -71.82 44.01 19.50
N SER A 211 -70.99 45.05 19.34
CA SER A 211 -70.02 45.13 18.23
C SER A 211 -68.62 44.74 18.70
N VAL A 212 -67.92 43.97 17.87
CA VAL A 212 -66.56 43.51 18.16
C VAL A 212 -65.58 44.40 17.40
N GLN A 213 -64.78 45.17 18.13
CA GLN A 213 -63.63 45.88 17.59
C GLN A 213 -62.37 45.14 18.02
N LEU A 214 -61.62 44.63 17.03
CA LEU A 214 -60.38 43.91 17.27
C LEU A 214 -59.19 44.88 17.17
N PRO A 215 -58.08 44.62 17.87
CA PRO A 215 -56.91 45.48 17.81
C PRO A 215 -56.26 45.45 16.42
N ASP A 216 -55.72 46.59 16.00
CA ASP A 216 -54.94 46.70 14.76
C ASP A 216 -53.72 45.74 14.78
N PRO A 217 -53.19 45.33 13.61
CA PRO A 217 -51.96 44.55 13.57
C PRO A 217 -50.79 45.30 14.21
N PRO A 218 -49.78 44.60 14.76
CA PRO A 218 -48.55 45.25 15.19
C PRO A 218 -47.80 45.84 13.98
N SER A 219 -47.07 46.93 14.21
CA SER A 219 -46.23 47.59 13.20
C SER A 219 -44.76 47.19 13.34
N GLY A 220 -43.95 47.47 12.32
CA GLY A 220 -42.49 47.29 12.40
C GLY A 220 -42.04 45.84 12.59
N ILE A 221 -42.79 44.87 12.04
CA ILE A 221 -42.39 43.46 12.08
C ILE A 221 -41.05 43.27 11.34
N ALA A 222 -40.08 42.70 12.04
CA ALA A 222 -38.75 42.39 11.55
C ALA A 222 -38.37 40.96 11.91
N GLY A 223 -37.57 40.32 11.07
CA GLY A 223 -37.06 38.97 11.30
C GLY A 223 -35.56 38.92 11.13
N ALA A 224 -34.86 38.41 12.15
CA ALA A 224 -33.44 38.11 12.13
C ALA A 224 -33.22 36.61 11.95
N ALA A 225 -32.35 36.23 11.02
CA ALA A 225 -31.98 34.85 10.76
C ALA A 225 -30.81 34.42 11.64
N GLY A 226 -30.92 33.24 12.26
CA GLY A 226 -29.83 32.54 12.92
C GLY A 226 -29.66 31.14 12.34
N ASP A 227 -28.89 30.31 13.03
CA ASP A 227 -28.75 28.90 12.68
C ASP A 227 -30.00 28.11 13.09
N SER A 228 -30.69 27.57 12.08
CA SER A 228 -31.94 26.81 12.20
C SER A 228 -33.00 27.50 13.04
N LYS A 229 -32.98 28.84 13.06
CA LYS A 229 -33.88 29.68 13.88
C LYS A 229 -34.11 31.05 13.27
N VAL A 230 -35.25 31.64 13.60
CA VAL A 230 -35.66 33.00 13.24
C VAL A 230 -36.17 33.71 14.49
N LEU A 231 -35.58 34.86 14.81
CA LEU A 231 -36.12 35.75 15.83
C LEU A 231 -36.96 36.83 15.14
N LEU A 232 -38.26 36.84 15.43
CA LEU A 232 -39.17 37.91 15.05
C LEU A 232 -39.30 38.93 16.16
N THR A 233 -39.32 40.21 15.82
CA THR A 233 -39.63 41.32 16.71
C THR A 233 -40.61 42.27 16.04
N TRP A 234 -41.39 43.01 16.84
CA TRP A 234 -42.32 44.02 16.33
C TRP A 234 -42.57 45.12 17.36
N ASN A 235 -43.10 46.25 16.90
CA ASN A 235 -43.49 47.34 17.78
C ASN A 235 -44.71 46.93 18.62
N ARG A 236 -44.67 47.27 19.91
CA ARG A 236 -45.79 47.01 20.82
C ARG A 236 -47.05 47.75 20.37
N ASN A 237 -48.13 46.99 20.22
CA ASN A 237 -49.48 47.53 20.13
C ASN A 237 -50.06 47.64 21.55
N LEU A 238 -50.33 48.87 22.01
CA LEU A 238 -50.87 49.16 23.35
C LEU A 238 -52.29 48.62 23.59
N PHE A 239 -53.00 48.27 22.51
CA PHE A 239 -54.36 47.74 22.56
C PHE A 239 -54.41 46.20 22.48
N ALA A 240 -53.26 45.53 22.35
CA ALA A 240 -53.15 44.09 22.25
C ALA A 240 -52.84 43.42 23.59
N PHE A 241 -53.45 42.26 23.83
CA PHE A 241 -53.28 41.39 25.01
C PHE A 241 -52.34 40.20 24.73
N GLY A 242 -51.94 40.09 23.47
CA GLY A 242 -50.99 39.11 23.01
C GLY A 242 -50.97 39.05 21.50
N TYR A 243 -50.15 38.17 20.97
CA TYR A 243 -49.90 38.07 19.55
C TYR A 243 -49.98 36.62 19.06
N ILE A 244 -50.56 36.43 17.87
CA ILE A 244 -50.45 35.18 17.10
C ILE A 244 -49.43 35.40 16.01
N VAL A 245 -48.55 34.42 15.82
CA VAL A 245 -47.55 34.38 14.75
C VAL A 245 -47.88 33.21 13.86
N GLU A 246 -47.90 33.46 12.56
CA GLU A 246 -47.98 32.42 11.54
C GLU A 246 -46.77 32.48 10.61
N ARG A 247 -46.38 31.31 10.10
CA ARG A 247 -45.28 31.10 9.16
C ARG A 247 -45.79 30.45 7.89
N ALA A 248 -45.18 30.80 6.76
CA ALA A 248 -45.39 30.20 5.45
C ALA A 248 -44.06 29.95 4.73
N LEU A 249 -44.08 29.03 3.76
CA LEU A 249 -42.97 28.78 2.84
C LEU A 249 -43.02 29.66 1.58
N SER A 250 -44.08 30.46 1.41
CA SER A 250 -44.23 31.40 0.30
C SER A 250 -44.86 32.70 0.79
N PHE A 251 -44.63 33.80 0.06
CA PHE A 251 -45.17 35.12 0.39
C PHE A 251 -46.72 35.12 0.49
N ASN A 252 -47.39 34.29 -0.31
CA ASN A 252 -48.85 34.21 -0.37
C ASN A 252 -49.45 33.11 0.53
N GLY A 253 -48.62 32.40 1.32
CA GLY A 253 -49.07 31.28 2.14
C GLY A 253 -48.93 29.90 1.47
N PRO A 254 -49.62 28.86 1.98
CA PRO A 254 -50.50 28.89 3.15
C PRO A 254 -49.72 29.26 4.43
N PHE A 255 -50.36 30.03 5.30
CA PHE A 255 -49.82 30.43 6.60
C PHE A 255 -50.34 29.48 7.69
N GLU A 256 -49.43 29.03 8.54
CA GLU A 256 -49.74 28.13 9.65
C GLU A 256 -49.24 28.70 10.98
N ARG A 257 -50.03 28.50 12.04
CA ARG A 257 -49.66 28.92 13.39
C ARG A 257 -48.58 28.00 13.95
N ILE A 258 -47.52 28.61 14.50
CA ILE A 258 -46.32 27.89 14.95
C ILE A 258 -46.18 27.74 16.48
N HIS A 259 -47.15 28.24 17.25
CA HIS A 259 -47.16 28.20 18.72
C HIS A 259 -48.55 27.92 19.32
N VAL A 260 -48.61 27.39 20.54
CA VAL A 260 -49.87 26.91 21.16
C VAL A 260 -50.71 28.02 21.82
N GLY A 261 -50.09 29.06 22.39
CA GLY A 261 -50.76 30.13 23.16
C GLY A 261 -50.37 31.55 22.73
N ALA A 262 -51.19 32.56 22.99
CA ALA A 262 -50.87 33.93 22.58
C ALA A 262 -49.57 34.44 23.23
N ILE A 263 -48.72 35.07 22.44
CA ILE A 263 -47.43 35.60 22.89
C ILE A 263 -47.67 36.89 23.64
N SER A 264 -47.17 36.97 24.86
CA SER A 264 -47.44 38.10 25.76
C SER A 264 -46.23 38.54 26.59
N TYR A 265 -45.05 38.05 26.21
CA TYR A 265 -43.75 38.41 26.78
C TYR A 265 -42.96 39.27 25.79
N ASP A 266 -41.90 39.90 26.32
CA ASP A 266 -40.93 40.64 25.52
C ASP A 266 -39.63 39.85 25.41
N VAL A 267 -38.97 40.02 24.29
CA VAL A 267 -37.61 39.54 24.06
C VAL A 267 -36.65 40.68 24.43
N SER A 268 -35.69 40.37 25.31
CA SER A 268 -34.68 41.33 25.80
C SER A 268 -33.31 41.14 25.16
N LEU A 269 -33.10 40.06 24.40
CA LEU A 269 -31.83 39.73 23.75
C LEU A 269 -32.05 39.39 22.28
N ASP A 270 -31.15 39.82 21.41
CA ASP A 270 -31.12 39.35 20.03
C ASP A 270 -30.48 37.95 19.89
N LEU A 271 -30.30 37.49 18.65
CA LEU A 271 -29.71 36.18 18.35
C LEU A 271 -28.22 36.08 18.69
N ASP A 272 -27.53 37.21 18.82
CA ASP A 272 -26.10 37.29 19.19
C ASP A 272 -25.93 37.50 20.71
N GLY A 273 -27.03 37.56 21.47
CA GLY A 273 -27.03 37.76 22.91
C GLY A 273 -26.85 39.22 23.34
N GLN A 274 -27.01 40.17 22.43
CA GLN A 274 -26.95 41.61 22.75
C GLN A 274 -28.31 42.11 23.27
N LEU A 275 -28.27 43.08 24.19
CA LEU A 275 -29.48 43.65 24.81
C LEU A 275 -30.32 44.46 23.83
N LEU A 276 -31.59 44.10 23.69
CA LEU A 276 -32.63 44.92 23.05
C LEU A 276 -33.14 45.96 24.04
N SER A 277 -32.91 47.25 23.75
CA SER A 277 -33.29 48.36 24.62
C SER A 277 -34.16 49.40 23.88
N PRO A 278 -35.45 49.55 24.24
CA PRO A 278 -36.19 48.75 25.21
C PRO A 278 -36.46 47.32 24.70
N PRO A 279 -36.82 46.36 25.58
CA PRO A 279 -37.32 45.05 25.17
C PRO A 279 -38.54 45.19 24.25
N LEU A 280 -38.64 44.30 23.27
CA LEU A 280 -39.72 44.32 22.26
C LEU A 280 -40.54 43.03 22.34
N PRO A 281 -41.85 43.10 22.06
CA PRO A 281 -42.60 41.89 21.73
C PRO A 281 -41.91 41.11 20.61
N GLY A 282 -41.81 39.79 20.76
CA GLY A 282 -41.11 38.96 19.80
C GLY A 282 -41.33 37.47 19.98
N PHE A 283 -40.87 36.69 19.00
CA PHE A 283 -40.99 35.25 18.97
C PHE A 283 -39.73 34.61 18.36
N LEU A 284 -39.16 33.62 19.05
CA LEU A 284 -38.09 32.80 18.53
C LEU A 284 -38.68 31.50 17.95
N ASP A 285 -38.71 31.40 16.62
CA ASP A 285 -39.00 30.16 15.91
C ASP A 285 -37.69 29.39 15.71
N PHE A 286 -37.64 28.10 16.05
CA PHE A 286 -36.39 27.31 15.99
C PHE A 286 -36.64 25.83 15.72
N GLN A 287 -35.68 25.19 15.05
CA GLN A 287 -35.69 23.77 14.77
C GLN A 287 -35.44 22.97 16.04
N ARG A 288 -36.26 21.94 16.22
CA ARG A 288 -36.12 20.96 17.30
C ARG A 288 -35.41 19.73 16.78
N TRP A 289 -34.75 19.02 17.67
CA TRP A 289 -33.98 17.84 17.33
C TRP A 289 -34.36 16.71 18.29
N ASP A 290 -34.41 15.48 17.78
CA ASP A 290 -34.56 14.30 18.62
C ASP A 290 -33.20 13.83 19.17
N ASP A 291 -33.20 12.78 19.98
CA ASP A 291 -31.98 12.22 20.60
C ASP A 291 -30.97 11.67 19.57
N LYS A 292 -31.37 11.53 18.30
CA LYS A 292 -30.51 11.09 17.19
C LYS A 292 -30.03 12.26 16.34
N GLY A 293 -30.34 13.49 16.71
CA GLY A 293 -30.00 14.67 15.94
C GLY A 293 -30.81 14.83 14.65
N LEU A 294 -31.99 14.20 14.54
CA LEU A 294 -32.91 14.39 13.41
C LEU A 294 -33.91 15.52 13.70
N PRO A 295 -34.37 16.27 12.67
CA PRO A 295 -35.37 17.31 12.84
C PRO A 295 -36.67 16.75 13.45
N ALA A 296 -37.02 17.26 14.63
CA ALA A 296 -38.25 16.94 15.33
C ALA A 296 -39.32 18.03 15.12
N THR A 297 -40.58 17.67 15.37
CA THR A 297 -41.73 18.57 15.31
C THR A 297 -42.34 18.77 16.70
N HIS A 298 -43.14 19.82 16.87
CA HIS A 298 -43.99 19.99 18.06
C HIS A 298 -45.45 20.18 17.67
N LYS A 299 -46.36 19.81 18.59
CA LYS A 299 -47.79 19.91 18.36
C LYS A 299 -48.30 21.33 18.54
N VAL A 300 -48.95 21.87 17.51
CA VAL A 300 -49.71 23.12 17.55
C VAL A 300 -51.12 22.87 17.05
N ARG A 301 -52.11 23.01 17.94
CA ARG A 301 -53.54 22.74 17.63
C ARG A 301 -53.77 21.35 17.00
N GLY A 302 -52.97 20.36 17.39
CA GLY A 302 -53.04 18.98 16.88
C GLY A 302 -52.12 18.68 15.68
N ASN A 303 -51.63 19.71 14.99
CA ASN A 303 -50.74 19.57 13.83
C ASN A 303 -49.28 19.49 14.27
N ASP A 304 -48.48 18.68 13.57
CA ASP A 304 -47.03 18.63 13.74
C ASP A 304 -46.38 19.78 12.97
N ILE A 305 -45.74 20.69 13.70
CA ILE A 305 -45.05 21.84 13.13
C ILE A 305 -43.55 21.65 13.30
N ALA A 306 -42.81 21.66 12.19
CA ALA A 306 -41.35 21.68 12.19
C ALA A 306 -40.84 23.12 12.44
N GLY A 307 -39.60 23.26 12.90
CA GLY A 307 -38.94 24.57 12.93
C GLY A 307 -38.43 25.00 11.54
N PRO A 308 -37.74 26.14 11.46
CA PRO A 308 -37.16 26.61 10.22
C PRO A 308 -35.80 25.94 9.98
N ALA A 309 -35.62 25.34 8.81
CA ALA A 309 -34.36 24.74 8.36
C ALA A 309 -33.45 25.79 7.71
N ASN A 310 -32.15 25.55 7.75
CA ASN A 310 -31.16 26.37 7.05
C ASN A 310 -31.43 26.41 5.54
N ASN A 311 -31.10 27.55 4.91
CA ASN A 311 -31.32 27.87 3.50
C ASN A 311 -32.81 27.93 3.05
N GLY A 312 -33.75 27.55 3.91
CA GLY A 312 -35.19 27.70 3.68
C GLY A 312 -35.64 29.17 3.71
N ALA A 313 -36.59 29.54 2.84
CA ALA A 313 -37.17 30.88 2.82
C ALA A 313 -38.49 30.90 3.58
N TYR A 314 -38.54 31.65 4.69
CA TYR A 314 -39.70 31.71 5.56
C TYR A 314 -40.34 33.10 5.56
N TYR A 315 -41.67 33.12 5.52
CA TYR A 315 -42.49 34.32 5.54
C TYR A 315 -43.38 34.31 6.77
N PHE A 316 -43.48 35.43 7.46
CA PHE A 316 -44.18 35.54 8.73
C PHE A 316 -45.22 36.65 8.69
N ARG A 317 -46.29 36.47 9.47
CA ARG A 317 -47.26 37.53 9.76
C ARG A 317 -47.71 37.42 11.20
N VAL A 318 -48.03 38.58 11.79
CA VAL A 318 -48.40 38.66 13.20
C VAL A 318 -49.72 39.40 13.33
N ALA A 319 -50.61 38.90 14.17
CA ALA A 319 -51.87 39.55 14.49
C ALA A 319 -51.96 39.80 15.99
N SER A 320 -52.49 40.97 16.34
CA SER A 320 -52.82 41.32 17.73
C SER A 320 -54.06 40.58 18.19
N CYS A 321 -54.10 40.21 19.46
CA CYS A 321 -55.26 39.62 20.12
C CYS A 321 -55.89 40.59 21.10
N ASP A 322 -57.20 40.56 21.24
CA ASP A 322 -57.87 41.20 22.37
C ASP A 322 -57.80 40.36 23.64
N ILE A 323 -58.34 40.89 24.75
CA ILE A 323 -58.36 40.26 26.07
C ILE A 323 -59.14 38.93 26.11
N LEU A 324 -59.93 38.62 25.08
CA LEU A 324 -60.66 37.36 24.92
C LEU A 324 -59.92 36.36 24.01
N GLY A 325 -58.74 36.73 23.49
CA GLY A 325 -57.96 35.90 22.58
C GLY A 325 -58.48 35.89 21.14
N ARG A 326 -59.38 36.80 20.77
CA ARG A 326 -59.84 36.93 19.36
C ARG A 326 -58.75 37.62 18.54
N VAL A 327 -58.49 37.07 17.36
CA VAL A 327 -57.38 37.48 16.49
C VAL A 327 -57.84 38.60 15.55
N GLY A 328 -57.16 39.75 15.61
CA GLY A 328 -57.38 40.90 14.72
C GLY A 328 -56.82 40.71 13.30
N PRO A 329 -56.78 41.78 12.49
CA PRO A 329 -56.16 41.74 11.16
C PRO A 329 -54.67 41.38 11.24
N TRP A 330 -54.16 40.73 10.20
CA TRP A 330 -52.74 40.37 10.09
C TRP A 330 -51.87 41.55 9.67
N SER A 331 -50.64 41.60 10.19
CA SER A 331 -49.60 42.52 9.72
C SER A 331 -49.27 42.30 8.24
N PRO A 332 -48.59 43.26 7.59
CA PRO A 332 -47.85 42.95 6.37
C PRO A 332 -46.92 41.75 6.57
N VAL A 333 -46.70 40.99 5.49
CA VAL A 333 -45.84 39.81 5.52
C VAL A 333 -44.38 40.25 5.68
N CYS A 334 -43.69 39.68 6.67
CA CYS A 334 -42.26 39.85 6.91
C CYS A 334 -41.51 38.67 6.30
N GLY A 335 -40.54 38.95 5.42
CA GLY A 335 -39.68 37.93 4.81
C GLY A 335 -39.44 38.17 3.31
N PRO A 336 -38.68 37.28 2.64
CA PRO A 336 -38.20 36.00 3.19
C PRO A 336 -37.08 36.20 4.21
N VAL A 337 -37.18 35.49 5.34
CA VAL A 337 -36.07 35.32 6.30
C VAL A 337 -35.45 33.96 6.05
N LYS A 338 -34.12 33.91 5.89
CA LYS A 338 -33.39 32.69 5.53
C LYS A 338 -32.37 32.34 6.62
N PRO A 339 -32.69 31.38 7.52
CA PRO A 339 -31.70 30.79 8.42
C PRO A 339 -30.48 30.29 7.66
N LEU A 340 -29.31 30.43 8.26
CA LEU A 340 -28.04 30.01 7.66
C LEU A 340 -27.31 29.13 8.65
N ASP A 341 -26.71 28.08 8.11
CA ASP A 341 -25.89 27.18 8.89
C ASP A 341 -24.61 27.89 9.36
N LYS A 342 -24.38 27.88 10.66
CA LYS A 342 -23.19 28.43 11.31
C LYS A 342 -22.56 27.39 12.25
N THR A 343 -23.10 26.18 12.32
CA THR A 343 -22.65 25.15 13.25
C THR A 343 -21.63 24.28 12.54
N PRO A 344 -20.38 24.24 13.00
CA PRO A 344 -19.37 23.43 12.33
C PRO A 344 -19.66 21.94 12.39
N PRO A 345 -19.20 21.17 11.38
CA PRO A 345 -19.20 19.71 11.44
C PRO A 345 -18.33 19.21 12.60
N LEU A 346 -18.63 18.02 13.13
CA LEU A 346 -17.80 17.40 14.16
C LEU A 346 -16.37 17.11 13.65
N ALA A 347 -15.39 17.06 14.54
CA ALA A 347 -14.02 16.73 14.16
C ALA A 347 -13.94 15.31 13.55
N PRO A 348 -13.20 15.10 12.44
CA PRO A 348 -12.93 13.77 11.92
C PRO A 348 -12.28 12.87 12.98
N GLY A 349 -12.89 11.71 13.23
CA GLY A 349 -12.45 10.72 14.20
C GLY A 349 -11.83 9.48 13.55
N GLU A 350 -11.18 8.66 14.36
CA GLU A 350 -10.62 7.35 13.95
C GLU A 350 -9.63 7.44 12.78
N LEU A 351 -8.94 8.58 12.65
CA LEU A 351 -7.86 8.70 11.70
C LEU A 351 -6.77 7.68 12.04
N THR A 352 -6.34 6.94 11.02
CA THR A 352 -5.24 5.97 11.08
C THR A 352 -4.33 6.19 9.88
N ALA A 353 -3.05 5.84 10.02
CA ALA A 353 -2.06 5.86 8.95
C ALA A 353 -1.25 4.57 9.01
N SER A 354 -1.08 3.89 7.87
CA SER A 354 -0.36 2.62 7.78
C SER A 354 0.39 2.49 6.46
N ILE A 355 1.42 1.65 6.42
CA ILE A 355 2.19 1.43 5.18
C ILE A 355 1.31 0.65 4.18
N SER A 356 1.18 1.20 2.97
CA SER A 356 0.56 0.54 1.82
C SER A 356 1.62 0.05 0.85
N LYS A 357 1.50 -1.20 0.40
CA LYS A 357 2.38 -1.79 -0.63
C LYS A 357 1.88 -1.55 -2.05
N ASN A 358 0.56 -1.42 -2.25
CA ASN A 358 -0.08 -1.24 -3.56
C ASN A 358 -1.34 -0.35 -3.45
N PRO A 359 -1.28 0.93 -3.90
CA PRO A 359 -0.07 1.63 -4.35
C PRO A 359 0.91 1.81 -3.18
N ARG A 360 2.21 1.92 -3.49
CA ARG A 360 3.25 2.16 -2.49
C ARG A 360 3.06 3.55 -1.86
N GLY A 361 2.96 3.63 -0.54
CA GLY A 361 2.72 4.89 0.16
C GLY A 361 2.23 4.70 1.59
N LEU A 362 1.63 5.74 2.15
CA LEU A 362 0.93 5.69 3.44
C LEU A 362 -0.58 5.71 3.22
N ALA A 363 -1.27 4.61 3.54
CA ALA A 363 -2.72 4.52 3.52
C ALA A 363 -3.31 5.16 4.78
N LEU A 364 -4.11 6.20 4.58
CA LEU A 364 -4.92 6.85 5.58
C LEU A 364 -6.36 6.33 5.52
N SER A 365 -6.97 6.19 6.69
CA SER A 365 -8.38 5.85 6.83
C SER A 365 -8.98 6.59 8.03
N TRP A 366 -10.20 7.11 7.90
CA TRP A 366 -10.91 7.82 8.96
C TRP A 366 -12.42 7.65 8.83
N ARG A 367 -13.15 7.94 9.92
CA ARG A 367 -14.61 7.88 9.93
C ARG A 367 -15.21 9.12 9.27
N LYS A 368 -16.20 8.93 8.41
CA LYS A 368 -17.00 10.00 7.82
C LYS A 368 -17.75 10.76 8.92
N VAL A 369 -17.67 12.09 8.89
CA VAL A 369 -18.44 13.00 9.74
C VAL A 369 -19.86 13.08 9.20
N ILE A 370 -20.84 12.80 10.07
CA ILE A 370 -22.26 12.77 9.73
C ILE A 370 -23.10 13.63 10.69
N HIS A 371 -22.46 14.24 11.69
CA HIS A 371 -23.08 15.13 12.65
C HIS A 371 -22.25 16.39 12.84
N ASP A 372 -22.90 17.46 13.25
CA ASP A 372 -22.31 18.72 13.68
C ASP A 372 -21.79 18.66 15.14
N VAL A 373 -21.17 19.74 15.61
CA VAL A 373 -20.68 19.84 17.01
C VAL A 373 -21.79 19.85 18.07
N MET A 374 -23.04 20.10 17.68
CA MET A 374 -24.23 20.04 18.53
C MET A 374 -24.93 18.66 18.49
N GLY A 375 -24.43 17.73 17.66
CA GLY A 375 -24.97 16.40 17.48
C GLY A 375 -26.10 16.30 16.46
N HIS A 376 -26.43 17.38 15.74
CA HIS A 376 -27.44 17.32 14.68
C HIS A 376 -26.88 16.64 13.43
N GLN A 377 -27.71 15.89 12.71
CA GLN A 377 -27.28 15.21 11.50
C GLN A 377 -27.02 16.23 10.37
N GLU A 378 -25.96 15.95 9.60
CA GLU A 378 -25.57 16.71 8.42
C GLU A 378 -26.46 16.32 7.22
N PHE A 379 -27.24 17.27 6.70
CA PHE A 379 -28.19 17.04 5.59
C PHE A 379 -27.70 17.56 4.23
N ASP A 380 -26.60 18.29 4.20
CA ASP A 380 -26.02 18.75 2.95
C ASP A 380 -25.38 17.59 2.16
N PRO A 381 -25.47 17.58 0.82
CA PRO A 381 -25.01 16.47 0.00
C PRO A 381 -23.49 16.33 -0.11
N LEU A 382 -22.74 17.28 0.47
CA LEU A 382 -21.31 17.38 0.23
C LEU A 382 -20.58 17.97 1.43
N GLN A 383 -19.50 17.32 1.82
CA GLN A 383 -18.49 17.84 2.71
C GLN A 383 -17.11 17.67 2.07
N THR A 384 -16.16 18.53 2.44
CA THR A 384 -14.77 18.49 1.98
C THR A 384 -13.84 18.22 3.15
N TYR A 385 -13.02 17.18 3.03
CA TYR A 385 -11.97 16.82 3.97
C TYR A 385 -10.64 17.34 3.46
N ILE A 386 -9.98 18.21 4.22
CA ILE A 386 -8.64 18.69 3.93
C ILE A 386 -7.65 17.86 4.73
N ILE A 387 -6.74 17.18 4.03
CA ILE A 387 -5.70 16.34 4.62
C ILE A 387 -4.40 17.14 4.67
N TYR A 388 -3.85 17.28 5.87
CA TYR A 388 -2.60 17.96 6.15
C TYR A 388 -1.49 16.95 6.43
N ARG A 389 -0.28 17.23 5.94
CA ARG A 389 0.92 16.39 6.09
C ARG A 389 2.11 17.23 6.53
N ALA A 390 2.87 16.75 7.50
CA ALA A 390 4.13 17.35 7.89
C ALA A 390 5.15 16.32 8.40
N GLU A 391 6.42 16.72 8.46
CA GLU A 391 7.51 15.91 9.01
C GLU A 391 7.62 16.00 10.54
N SER A 392 6.86 16.91 11.17
CA SER A 392 6.76 17.07 12.61
C SER A 392 5.32 17.35 13.03
N SER A 393 4.90 16.76 14.15
CA SER A 393 3.60 17.03 14.77
C SER A 393 3.43 18.50 15.20
N GLU A 394 4.53 19.19 15.50
CA GLU A 394 4.51 20.60 15.93
C GLU A 394 3.91 21.53 14.87
N PHE A 395 4.26 21.28 13.60
CA PHE A 395 3.74 22.04 12.47
C PHE A 395 2.23 21.86 12.27
N LEU A 396 1.71 20.68 12.61
CA LEU A 396 0.28 20.41 12.53
C LEU A 396 -0.49 20.88 13.78
N ASN A 397 0.20 21.12 14.91
CA ASN A 397 -0.40 21.65 16.12
C ASN A 397 -0.73 23.15 16.01
N ASP A 398 -0.01 23.91 15.19
CA ASP A 398 -0.39 25.29 14.85
C ASP A 398 -1.55 25.29 13.84
N HIS A 399 -2.76 25.53 14.35
CA HIS A 399 -3.99 25.54 13.57
C HIS A 399 -4.05 26.68 12.55
N SER A 400 -3.36 27.79 12.82
CA SER A 400 -3.35 28.96 11.94
C SER A 400 -2.48 28.75 10.70
N GLY A 401 -1.40 27.96 10.84
CA GLY A 401 -0.47 27.62 9.76
C GLY A 401 -0.83 26.39 8.94
N LEU A 402 -1.92 25.67 9.26
CA LEU A 402 -2.28 24.40 8.60
C LEU A 402 -2.37 24.50 7.07
N GLY A 403 -2.79 25.65 6.54
CA GLY A 403 -2.91 25.87 5.09
C GLY A 403 -1.61 25.59 4.31
N SER A 404 -0.44 25.79 4.91
CA SER A 404 0.87 25.53 4.28
C SER A 404 1.22 24.04 4.18
N TYR A 405 0.48 23.17 4.87
CA TYR A 405 0.75 21.74 4.98
C TYR A 405 -0.31 20.88 4.29
N GLN A 406 -1.16 21.48 3.45
CA GLN A 406 -2.20 20.73 2.74
C GLN A 406 -1.57 19.77 1.72
N ALA A 407 -1.82 18.47 1.89
CA ALA A 407 -1.37 17.41 0.99
C ALA A 407 -2.46 16.99 0.00
N HIS A 408 -3.71 16.92 0.45
CA HIS A 408 -4.82 16.48 -0.39
C HIS A 408 -6.16 17.02 0.09
N SER A 409 -7.19 16.90 -0.76
CA SER A 409 -8.58 17.17 -0.40
C SER A 409 -9.50 16.12 -1.00
N LEU A 410 -10.42 15.60 -0.21
CA LEU A 410 -11.41 14.60 -0.62
C LEU A 410 -12.81 15.12 -0.35
N THR A 411 -13.78 14.82 -1.20
CA THR A 411 -15.19 15.11 -0.93
C THR A 411 -15.97 13.85 -0.57
N ALA A 412 -17.01 13.99 0.24
CA ALA A 412 -17.91 12.89 0.61
C ALA A 412 -19.33 13.40 0.84
N ASP A 413 -20.31 12.52 0.61
CA ASP A 413 -21.71 12.75 0.99
C ASP A 413 -21.92 12.22 2.43
N PRO A 414 -22.18 13.08 3.43
CA PRO A 414 -22.43 12.67 4.81
C PRO A 414 -23.74 11.87 4.97
N ARG A 415 -24.66 11.94 4.01
CA ARG A 415 -25.93 11.21 4.04
C ARG A 415 -25.78 9.74 3.64
N ASP A 416 -24.70 9.40 2.95
CA ASP A 416 -24.37 8.01 2.62
C ASP A 416 -23.81 7.30 3.85
N THR A 417 -24.68 6.57 4.55
CA THR A 417 -24.30 5.76 5.71
C THR A 417 -23.95 4.31 5.35
N ALA A 418 -23.96 3.93 4.07
CA ALA A 418 -23.54 2.59 3.64
C ALA A 418 -22.01 2.45 3.72
N SER A 419 -21.28 3.53 3.44
CA SER A 419 -19.84 3.64 3.65
C SER A 419 -19.51 4.71 4.68
N MET A 420 -19.20 4.27 5.91
CA MET A 420 -18.85 5.17 7.02
C MET A 420 -17.35 5.50 7.09
N THR A 421 -16.55 4.98 6.17
CA THR A 421 -15.09 5.13 6.18
C THR A 421 -14.63 5.79 4.89
N LEU A 422 -13.75 6.78 5.03
CA LEU A 422 -13.03 7.41 3.93
C LEU A 422 -11.58 6.96 3.98
N SER A 423 -10.97 6.81 2.80
CA SER A 423 -9.58 6.38 2.69
C SER A 423 -8.86 7.12 1.57
N TRP A 424 -7.58 7.39 1.78
CA TRP A 424 -6.69 7.97 0.79
C TRP A 424 -5.26 7.45 1.02
N THR A 425 -4.52 7.17 -0.05
CA THR A 425 -3.12 6.75 0.05
C THR A 425 -2.21 7.86 -0.41
N ASP A 426 -1.34 8.33 0.47
CA ASP A 426 -0.27 9.28 0.15
C ASP A 426 0.86 8.55 -0.59
N THR A 427 1.03 8.83 -1.87
CA THR A 427 2.06 8.24 -2.74
C THR A 427 3.13 9.25 -3.13
N ASP A 428 3.21 10.39 -2.42
CA ASP A 428 4.18 11.44 -2.73
C ASP A 428 5.62 10.94 -2.47
N PRO A 429 6.54 11.01 -3.44
CA PRO A 429 7.91 10.54 -3.27
C PRO A 429 8.67 11.18 -2.10
N SER A 430 8.32 12.40 -1.68
CA SER A 430 8.99 13.12 -0.59
C SER A 430 8.77 12.53 0.81
N ILE A 431 7.81 11.59 0.96
CA ILE A 431 7.57 10.90 2.22
C ILE A 431 8.60 9.80 2.49
N PHE A 432 9.32 9.34 1.46
CA PHE A 432 10.38 8.36 1.59
C PHE A 432 11.70 9.08 1.90
N PRO A 433 12.40 8.71 3.00
CA PRO A 433 13.74 9.20 3.23
C PRO A 433 14.73 8.54 2.26
N PRO A 434 15.85 9.21 1.95
CA PRO A 434 16.94 8.60 1.20
C PRO A 434 17.76 7.59 2.01
N PHE A 435 17.64 7.60 3.35
CA PHE A 435 18.35 6.71 4.28
C PHE A 435 17.51 6.49 5.56
N GLY A 436 17.51 5.27 6.12
CA GLY A 436 16.89 4.96 7.41
C GLY A 436 15.34 5.02 7.45
N GLU A 437 14.75 5.59 8.51
CA GLU A 437 13.29 5.71 8.64
C GLU A 437 12.87 7.17 8.85
N LYS A 438 11.71 7.56 8.27
CA LYS A 438 11.12 8.89 8.43
C LYS A 438 9.70 8.78 8.97
N ALA A 439 9.40 9.52 10.03
CA ALA A 439 8.04 9.66 10.52
C ALA A 439 7.31 10.77 9.75
N ILE A 440 6.11 10.48 9.26
CA ILE A 440 5.23 11.47 8.62
C ILE A 440 3.95 11.57 9.45
N PHE A 441 3.54 12.80 9.71
CA PHE A 441 2.38 13.14 10.53
C PHE A 441 1.23 13.62 9.66
N TYR A 442 0.01 13.22 10.02
CA TYR A 442 -1.21 13.61 9.32
C TYR A 442 -2.29 14.12 10.27
N ARG A 443 -3.11 15.03 9.76
CA ARG A 443 -4.30 15.59 10.43
C ARG A 443 -5.35 15.95 9.38
N ILE A 444 -6.63 15.90 9.75
CA ILE A 444 -7.73 16.18 8.83
C ILE A 444 -8.70 17.19 9.42
N VAL A 445 -9.25 18.07 8.58
CA VAL A 445 -10.37 18.98 8.89
C VAL A 445 -11.52 18.70 7.93
N CYS A 446 -12.75 18.69 8.42
CA CYS A 446 -13.96 18.63 7.61
C CYS A 446 -14.53 20.03 7.43
N ILE A 447 -15.01 20.33 6.22
CA ILE A 447 -15.67 21.58 5.85
C ILE A 447 -17.02 21.24 5.23
N ASP A 448 -18.10 21.82 5.76
CA ASP A 448 -19.44 21.66 5.20
C ASP A 448 -19.67 22.56 3.97
N MET A 449 -20.90 22.56 3.41
CA MET A 449 -21.22 23.43 2.28
C MET A 449 -21.41 24.90 2.65
N ALA A 450 -21.66 25.20 3.94
CA ALA A 450 -21.72 26.56 4.46
C ALA A 450 -20.32 27.15 4.76
N ALA A 451 -19.27 26.38 4.49
CA ALA A 451 -17.87 26.69 4.76
C ALA A 451 -17.51 26.76 6.25
N ASN A 452 -18.33 26.19 7.13
CA ASN A 452 -17.93 26.00 8.52
C ASN A 452 -16.87 24.89 8.60
N ARG A 453 -15.86 25.11 9.44
CA ARG A 453 -14.71 24.22 9.58
C ARG A 453 -14.80 23.48 10.90
N SER A 454 -14.69 22.16 10.86
CA SER A 454 -14.57 21.35 12.07
C SER A 454 -13.33 21.73 12.88
N MET A 455 -13.33 21.37 14.16
CA MET A 455 -12.06 21.19 14.88
C MET A 455 -11.21 20.13 14.13
N PRO A 456 -9.87 20.26 14.08
CA PRO A 456 -9.05 19.25 13.43
C PRO A 456 -9.04 17.92 14.18
N SER A 457 -8.79 16.83 13.46
CA SER A 457 -8.60 15.51 14.03
C SER A 457 -7.39 15.45 14.98
N ALA A 458 -7.32 14.38 15.77
CA ALA A 458 -6.06 13.97 16.38
C ALA A 458 -4.98 13.80 15.30
N ILE A 459 -3.72 14.08 15.65
CA ILE A 459 -2.58 13.82 14.78
C ILE A 459 -2.26 12.33 14.87
N VAL A 460 -2.06 11.71 13.72
CA VAL A 460 -1.46 10.37 13.63
C VAL A 460 -0.12 10.44 12.94
N SER A 461 0.68 9.40 13.11
CA SER A 461 1.94 9.25 12.39
C SER A 461 2.12 7.83 11.91
N ALA A 462 2.86 7.69 10.82
CA ALA A 462 3.39 6.42 10.37
C ALA A 462 4.87 6.59 10.01
N ARG A 463 5.67 5.55 10.22
CA ARG A 463 7.06 5.51 9.79
C ARG A 463 7.16 4.89 8.42
N VAL A 464 7.88 5.56 7.53
CA VAL A 464 8.19 5.10 6.19
C VAL A 464 9.66 4.65 6.20
N PRO A 465 9.96 3.39 5.85
CA PRO A 465 11.33 2.94 5.70
C PRO A 465 11.92 3.48 4.40
N ASP A 466 13.24 3.63 4.39
CA ASP A 466 14.03 3.77 3.19
C ASP A 466 13.87 2.53 2.30
N ILE A 467 13.86 2.77 0.99
CA ILE A 467 13.65 1.79 -0.07
C ILE A 467 14.77 1.81 -1.10
N ASP A 468 15.73 2.72 -0.98
CA ASP A 468 16.84 2.88 -1.91
C ASP A 468 18.00 1.98 -1.45
N PRO A 469 18.29 0.86 -2.15
CA PRO A 469 19.36 -0.02 -1.73
C PRO A 469 20.73 0.66 -1.87
N PRO A 470 21.73 0.21 -1.08
CA PRO A 470 23.11 0.63 -1.29
C PRO A 470 23.60 0.37 -2.71
N GLY A 471 24.59 1.13 -3.16
CA GLY A 471 25.22 1.01 -4.46
C GLY A 471 26.08 -0.26 -4.63
N PRO A 472 26.64 -0.47 -5.84
CA PRO A 472 27.46 -1.64 -6.13
C PRO A 472 28.70 -1.72 -5.24
N THR A 473 29.05 -2.94 -4.83
CA THR A 473 30.27 -3.20 -4.06
C THR A 473 31.42 -3.54 -5.01
N SER A 474 32.56 -2.86 -4.86
CA SER A 474 33.74 -3.10 -5.69
C SER A 474 34.55 -4.29 -5.16
N VAL A 475 34.42 -5.43 -5.83
CA VAL A 475 35.19 -6.66 -5.55
C VAL A 475 36.56 -6.54 -6.19
N THR A 476 37.59 -6.62 -5.34
CA THR A 476 38.99 -6.37 -5.72
C THR A 476 39.75 -7.63 -6.13
N GLY A 477 39.25 -8.82 -5.78
CA GLY A 477 39.85 -10.09 -6.21
C GLY A 477 39.58 -11.25 -5.27
N THR A 478 40.21 -12.38 -5.56
CA THR A 478 40.15 -13.60 -4.76
C THR A 478 41.55 -14.16 -4.48
N LYS A 479 41.70 -14.98 -3.46
CA LYS A 479 42.91 -15.76 -3.18
C LYS A 479 42.53 -17.17 -2.76
N GLY A 480 42.97 -18.15 -3.55
CA GLY A 480 42.81 -19.57 -3.24
C GLY A 480 43.81 -20.06 -2.20
N HIS A 481 43.32 -20.88 -1.27
CA HIS A 481 44.06 -21.75 -0.37
C HIS A 481 43.70 -23.22 -0.71
N PRO A 482 44.37 -24.22 -0.09
CA PRO A 482 44.05 -25.64 -0.37
C PRO A 482 42.61 -26.04 -0.05
N GLU A 483 42.00 -25.41 0.95
CA GLU A 483 40.69 -25.79 1.52
C GLU A 483 39.68 -24.63 1.57
N SER A 484 40.09 -23.42 1.16
CA SER A 484 39.24 -22.23 1.21
C SER A 484 39.60 -21.22 0.12
N ILE A 485 38.70 -20.29 -0.15
CA ILE A 485 38.95 -19.16 -1.05
C ILE A 485 38.58 -17.87 -0.33
N ASP A 486 39.53 -16.94 -0.21
CA ASP A 486 39.26 -15.59 0.26
C ASP A 486 38.73 -14.73 -0.89
N VAL A 487 37.67 -13.96 -0.66
CA VAL A 487 37.21 -12.87 -1.54
C VAL A 487 37.44 -11.52 -0.86
N PHE A 488 37.88 -10.51 -1.62
CA PHE A 488 38.23 -9.18 -1.11
C PHE A 488 37.45 -8.05 -1.80
N TRP A 489 36.99 -7.05 -1.05
CA TRP A 489 36.30 -5.88 -1.61
C TRP A 489 36.58 -4.58 -0.84
N ARG A 490 36.17 -3.45 -1.44
CA ARG A 490 36.25 -2.09 -0.86
C ARG A 490 34.97 -1.71 -0.10
N PRO A 491 35.06 -0.83 0.91
CA PRO A 491 33.90 -0.37 1.66
C PRO A 491 32.94 0.47 0.80
N ASN A 492 31.66 0.37 1.16
CA ASN A 492 30.54 1.21 0.72
C ASN A 492 30.44 2.40 1.72
N HIS A 493 29.80 3.50 1.33
CA HIS A 493 29.85 4.78 2.07
C HIS A 493 28.48 5.34 2.46
N GLU A 494 27.43 4.58 2.19
CA GLU A 494 26.05 4.88 2.55
C GLU A 494 25.91 4.97 4.09
N PRO A 495 25.32 6.04 4.64
CA PRO A 495 25.22 6.25 6.09
C PRO A 495 24.54 5.11 6.84
N ASP A 496 23.54 4.48 6.23
CA ASP A 496 22.69 3.43 6.78
C ASP A 496 23.06 2.02 6.26
N LEU A 497 24.26 1.86 5.70
CA LEU A 497 24.81 0.54 5.38
C LEU A 497 24.76 -0.38 6.61
N ALA A 498 24.22 -1.59 6.47
CA ALA A 498 24.17 -2.60 7.53
C ALA A 498 25.21 -3.70 7.34
N GLY A 499 25.56 -4.05 6.10
CA GLY A 499 26.56 -5.08 5.83
C GLY A 499 26.62 -5.52 4.37
N TYR A 500 27.18 -6.71 4.17
CA TYR A 500 27.41 -7.32 2.87
C TYR A 500 26.96 -8.77 2.86
N GLN A 501 26.25 -9.17 1.81
CA GLN A 501 25.96 -10.56 1.51
C GLN A 501 26.87 -11.06 0.38
N ILE A 502 27.47 -12.23 0.59
CA ILE A 502 28.43 -12.84 -0.33
C ILE A 502 27.72 -13.98 -1.05
N TYR A 503 27.69 -13.89 -2.38
CA TYR A 503 27.08 -14.87 -3.25
C TYR A 503 28.14 -15.58 -4.10
N ARG A 504 27.94 -16.86 -4.38
CA ARG A 504 28.82 -17.70 -5.20
C ARG A 504 28.08 -18.33 -6.38
N SER A 505 28.73 -18.36 -7.53
CA SER A 505 28.35 -19.12 -8.73
C SER A 505 29.57 -19.89 -9.27
N ILE A 506 29.37 -20.74 -10.28
CA ILE A 506 30.45 -21.31 -11.08
C ILE A 506 31.00 -20.20 -11.98
N CYS A 507 32.31 -20.22 -12.24
CA CYS A 507 32.97 -19.34 -13.20
C CYS A 507 33.38 -20.15 -14.43
N ASP A 508 33.01 -19.67 -15.62
CA ASP A 508 33.39 -20.17 -16.94
C ASP A 508 34.33 -19.16 -17.61
N ARG A 509 35.60 -19.52 -17.76
CA ARG A 509 36.60 -18.70 -18.49
C ARG A 509 36.70 -17.25 -18.02
N GLY A 510 36.54 -17.04 -16.72
CA GLY A 510 36.66 -15.72 -16.08
C GLY A 510 35.36 -14.94 -16.02
N ASP A 511 34.30 -15.44 -16.65
CA ASP A 511 32.93 -14.95 -16.52
C ASP A 511 32.15 -15.85 -15.57
N TYR A 512 31.10 -15.34 -14.92
CA TYR A 512 30.22 -16.25 -14.17
C TYR A 512 29.38 -17.09 -15.14
N TYR A 513 29.16 -18.36 -14.79
CA TYR A 513 28.48 -19.33 -15.64
C TYR A 513 27.00 -18.98 -15.82
N GLN A 514 26.55 -19.00 -17.08
CA GLN A 514 25.16 -18.76 -17.48
C GLN A 514 24.66 -19.95 -18.33
N PRO A 515 23.94 -20.92 -17.74
CA PRO A 515 23.47 -22.10 -18.46
C PRO A 515 22.40 -21.78 -19.51
N ASP A 516 21.56 -20.76 -19.27
CA ASP A 516 20.53 -20.29 -20.20
C ASP A 516 20.71 -18.80 -20.52
N LYS A 517 20.56 -18.42 -21.79
CA LYS A 517 20.50 -17.00 -22.20
C LYS A 517 19.27 -16.25 -21.64
N GLU A 518 18.39 -16.95 -20.92
CA GLU A 518 17.20 -16.43 -20.26
C GLU A 518 17.49 -15.90 -18.83
N ARG A 519 18.34 -14.87 -18.75
CA ARG A 519 18.28 -13.74 -17.80
C ARG A 519 18.33 -13.97 -16.28
N ARG A 520 18.60 -15.15 -15.72
CA ARG A 520 18.90 -15.27 -14.27
C ARG A 520 20.29 -15.84 -14.00
N CYS A 521 21.13 -15.03 -13.39
CA CYS A 521 22.46 -15.46 -12.94
C CYS A 521 22.31 -16.38 -11.73
N SER A 522 22.99 -17.53 -11.75
CA SER A 522 22.84 -18.57 -10.74
C SER A 522 23.77 -18.36 -9.54
N PHE A 523 23.56 -17.27 -8.81
CA PHE A 523 24.31 -16.94 -7.60
C PHE A 523 23.60 -17.43 -6.34
N SER A 524 24.30 -18.18 -5.49
CA SER A 524 23.79 -18.68 -4.20
C SER A 524 24.44 -17.93 -3.03
N LEU A 525 23.64 -17.51 -2.05
CA LEU A 525 24.15 -16.88 -0.83
C LEU A 525 25.00 -17.89 -0.03
N ILE A 526 26.23 -17.52 0.32
CA ILE A 526 27.16 -18.36 1.10
C ILE A 526 27.55 -17.75 2.45
N GLY A 527 27.33 -16.45 2.65
CA GLY A 527 27.67 -15.80 3.91
C GLY A 527 27.30 -14.33 3.95
N GLU A 528 27.46 -13.75 5.13
CA GLU A 528 27.17 -12.35 5.42
C GLU A 528 28.27 -11.76 6.30
N VAL A 529 28.64 -10.50 6.05
CA VAL A 529 29.57 -9.72 6.86
C VAL A 529 28.89 -8.41 7.24
N LEU A 530 28.56 -8.26 8.52
CA LEU A 530 27.98 -7.03 9.07
C LEU A 530 28.98 -5.86 9.01
N LYS A 531 28.47 -4.63 8.94
CA LYS A 531 29.27 -3.40 8.81
C LYS A 531 30.36 -3.28 9.86
N GLU A 532 30.04 -3.54 11.13
CA GLU A 532 31.03 -3.47 12.22
C GLU A 532 32.22 -4.40 11.95
N LYS A 533 31.94 -5.64 11.51
CA LYS A 533 32.99 -6.60 11.18
C LYS A 533 33.78 -6.20 9.94
N ALA A 534 33.11 -5.65 8.93
CA ALA A 534 33.76 -5.15 7.72
C ALA A 534 34.72 -4.00 8.02
N GLU A 535 34.33 -3.07 8.90
CA GLU A 535 35.16 -1.94 9.32
C GLU A 535 36.39 -2.38 10.12
N GLU A 536 36.26 -3.37 11.00
CA GLU A 536 37.40 -4.00 11.68
C GLU A 536 38.41 -4.56 10.67
N LEU A 537 37.94 -5.42 9.75
CA LEU A 537 38.79 -6.05 8.73
C LEU A 537 39.49 -5.01 7.85
N PHE A 538 38.78 -3.95 7.46
CA PHE A 538 39.34 -2.87 6.66
C PHE A 538 40.43 -2.09 7.41
N LYS A 539 40.23 -1.81 8.71
CA LYS A 539 41.23 -1.14 9.56
C LYS A 539 42.50 -1.98 9.73
N GLU A 540 42.35 -3.29 9.90
CA GLU A 540 43.48 -4.20 10.10
C GLU A 540 44.26 -4.49 8.81
N ASN A 541 43.54 -4.76 7.71
CA ASN A 541 44.13 -5.35 6.51
C ASN A 541 44.10 -4.43 5.28
N GLY A 542 43.49 -3.24 5.37
CA GLY A 542 43.28 -2.30 4.26
C GLY A 542 42.27 -2.77 3.22
N ARG A 543 41.54 -3.85 3.49
CA ARG A 543 40.51 -4.47 2.63
C ARG A 543 39.54 -5.30 3.47
N ILE A 544 38.31 -5.43 2.99
CA ILE A 544 37.33 -6.33 3.60
C ILE A 544 37.50 -7.71 2.97
N SER A 545 37.40 -8.78 3.76
CA SER A 545 37.57 -10.15 3.29
C SER A 545 36.50 -11.10 3.84
N PHE A 546 36.18 -12.14 3.08
CA PHE A 546 35.38 -13.29 3.51
C PHE A 546 36.06 -14.57 3.05
N GLU A 547 36.22 -15.53 3.96
CA GLU A 547 36.81 -16.83 3.68
C GLU A 547 35.70 -17.84 3.39
N ASP A 548 35.61 -18.33 2.15
CA ASP A 548 34.70 -19.41 1.78
C ASP A 548 35.34 -20.78 2.01
N VAL A 549 35.00 -21.40 3.14
CA VAL A 549 35.39 -22.78 3.51
C VAL A 549 34.40 -23.84 3.01
N SER A 550 33.32 -23.43 2.33
CA SER A 550 32.27 -24.33 1.85
C SER A 550 32.55 -24.88 0.43
N VAL A 551 33.67 -24.48 -0.16
CA VAL A 551 34.10 -24.98 -1.47
C VAL A 551 34.43 -26.47 -1.34
N PRO A 552 33.89 -27.35 -2.21
CA PRO A 552 34.25 -28.76 -2.18
C PRO A 552 35.76 -28.95 -2.29
N LYS A 553 36.32 -29.77 -1.39
CA LYS A 553 37.74 -30.12 -1.42
C LYS A 553 38.13 -30.64 -2.80
N ASN A 554 39.28 -30.21 -3.31
CA ASN A 554 39.81 -30.60 -4.62
C ASN A 554 38.86 -30.29 -5.78
N SER A 555 38.07 -29.21 -5.66
CA SER A 555 37.26 -28.76 -6.78
C SER A 555 38.16 -28.22 -7.91
N PRO A 556 38.06 -28.78 -9.13
CA PRO A 556 38.81 -28.29 -10.28
C PRO A 556 38.19 -27.00 -10.87
N LEU A 557 37.02 -26.57 -10.36
CA LEU A 557 36.26 -25.44 -10.88
C LEU A 557 36.79 -24.11 -10.36
N CYS A 558 36.57 -23.06 -11.16
CA CYS A 558 36.57 -21.70 -10.66
C CYS A 558 35.18 -21.31 -10.18
N TYR A 559 35.14 -20.46 -9.16
CA TYR A 559 33.93 -19.92 -8.55
C TYR A 559 33.92 -18.40 -8.70
N ALA A 560 32.79 -17.84 -9.11
CA ALA A 560 32.57 -16.41 -9.18
C ALA A 560 31.93 -15.94 -7.87
N TYR A 561 32.52 -14.93 -7.23
CA TYR A 561 32.01 -14.32 -6.00
C TYR A 561 31.46 -12.93 -6.27
N TRP A 562 30.19 -12.70 -5.96
CA TRP A 562 29.51 -11.41 -6.05
C TRP A 562 29.16 -10.93 -4.65
N VAL A 563 29.60 -9.72 -4.30
CA VAL A 563 29.34 -9.12 -2.98
C VAL A 563 28.28 -8.03 -3.16
N ARG A 564 27.24 -8.07 -2.32
CA ARG A 564 26.11 -7.15 -2.38
C ARG A 564 25.95 -6.45 -1.04
N ALA A 565 26.06 -5.13 -1.04
CA ALA A 565 25.76 -4.32 0.14
C ALA A 565 24.25 -4.31 0.45
N PHE A 566 23.90 -4.29 1.74
CA PHE A 566 22.55 -4.07 2.22
C PHE A 566 22.50 -3.04 3.35
N ASP A 567 21.39 -2.33 3.46
CA ASP A 567 21.15 -1.27 4.45
C ASP A 567 20.41 -1.78 5.70
N LEU A 568 20.21 -0.88 6.68
CA LEU A 568 19.47 -1.15 7.93
C LEU A 568 17.98 -1.43 7.71
N SER A 569 17.42 -1.01 6.58
CA SER A 569 16.03 -1.30 6.15
C SER A 569 15.91 -2.66 5.45
N GLY A 570 17.05 -3.34 5.20
CA GLY A 570 17.14 -4.63 4.53
C GLY A 570 17.09 -4.55 3.00
N ASN A 571 17.19 -3.36 2.39
CA ASN A 571 17.29 -3.26 0.93
C ASN A 571 18.68 -3.72 0.52
N LEU A 572 18.72 -4.61 -0.48
CA LEU A 572 19.93 -5.29 -0.93
C LEU A 572 20.21 -4.86 -2.37
N TYR A 573 21.46 -4.47 -2.65
CA TYR A 573 21.87 -4.05 -3.99
C TYR A 573 21.43 -5.08 -5.05
N PRO A 574 20.59 -4.71 -6.03
CA PRO A 574 19.97 -5.68 -6.93
C PRO A 574 20.85 -6.06 -8.13
N GLY A 575 21.91 -5.31 -8.42
CA GLY A 575 22.65 -5.45 -9.68
C GLY A 575 21.81 -5.10 -10.91
N ARG A 576 22.32 -5.43 -12.10
CA ARG A 576 21.61 -5.25 -13.37
C ARG A 576 20.81 -6.51 -13.69
N ASN A 577 19.48 -6.45 -13.61
CA ASN A 577 18.59 -7.61 -13.80
C ASN A 577 18.90 -8.79 -12.85
N GLN A 578 19.20 -8.51 -11.57
CA GLN A 578 19.55 -9.55 -10.58
C GLN A 578 20.88 -10.27 -10.86
N CYS A 579 21.80 -9.57 -11.54
CA CYS A 579 23.13 -10.05 -11.89
C CYS A 579 24.17 -8.95 -11.63
N PRO A 580 25.46 -9.32 -11.46
CA PRO A 580 26.54 -8.33 -11.46
C PRO A 580 26.48 -7.45 -12.71
N ALA A 581 26.54 -6.12 -12.55
CA ALA A 581 26.41 -5.22 -13.70
C ALA A 581 27.63 -5.23 -14.62
N ASP A 582 28.82 -5.45 -14.04
CA ASP A 582 30.11 -5.59 -14.72
C ASP A 582 31.14 -6.36 -13.85
N HIS A 583 32.37 -6.49 -14.36
CA HIS A 583 33.47 -7.26 -13.73
C HIS A 583 34.08 -6.58 -12.48
N SER A 584 33.64 -5.38 -12.12
CA SER A 584 34.06 -4.73 -10.86
C SER A 584 33.25 -5.22 -9.66
N GLU A 585 32.07 -5.81 -9.89
CA GLU A 585 31.19 -6.29 -8.84
C GLU A 585 31.44 -7.75 -8.44
N TYR A 586 32.20 -8.51 -9.23
CA TYR A 586 32.50 -9.91 -8.93
C TYR A 586 33.93 -10.28 -9.31
N ALA A 587 34.45 -11.34 -8.69
CA ALA A 587 35.75 -11.91 -9.04
C ALA A 587 35.71 -13.43 -9.04
N CYS A 588 36.43 -14.05 -9.99
CA CYS A 588 36.61 -15.48 -10.01
C CYS A 588 37.81 -15.92 -9.16
N GLY A 589 37.67 -17.04 -8.45
CA GLY A 589 38.73 -17.69 -7.68
C GLY A 589 38.63 -19.21 -7.73
N ARG A 590 39.75 -19.89 -7.49
CA ARG A 590 39.81 -21.36 -7.35
C ARG A 590 40.64 -21.72 -6.14
N LEU A 591 40.50 -22.96 -5.66
CA LEU A 591 41.38 -23.52 -4.64
C LEU A 591 42.84 -23.55 -5.15
N ALA A 592 43.79 -23.40 -4.24
CA ALA A 592 45.20 -23.63 -4.52
C ALA A 592 45.44 -25.15 -4.50
N GLU A 593 45.15 -25.80 -5.62
CA GLU A 593 45.20 -27.26 -5.76
C GLU A 593 46.62 -27.82 -5.90
N GLY A 594 46.82 -29.06 -5.42
CA GLY A 594 48.08 -29.80 -5.52
C GLY A 594 47.90 -31.30 -5.80
N ILE A 595 46.73 -31.74 -6.27
CA ILE A 595 46.43 -33.16 -6.52
C ILE A 595 46.40 -33.41 -8.03
N ALA A 596 47.09 -34.48 -8.45
CA ALA A 596 47.17 -34.87 -9.85
C ALA A 596 45.90 -35.56 -10.37
N PRO A 597 45.65 -35.52 -11.70
CA PRO A 597 44.55 -36.25 -12.32
C PRO A 597 44.57 -37.76 -12.07
N PRO A 598 43.40 -38.44 -12.08
CA PRO A 598 43.34 -39.90 -12.08
C PRO A 598 44.05 -40.51 -13.29
N VAL A 599 44.57 -41.72 -13.10
CA VAL A 599 45.29 -42.47 -14.13
C VAL A 599 44.37 -42.79 -15.32
N PRO A 600 44.76 -42.48 -16.57
CA PRO A 600 44.06 -42.89 -17.77
C PRO A 600 44.07 -44.41 -18.00
N VAL A 601 43.06 -44.92 -18.70
CA VAL A 601 42.99 -46.33 -19.10
C VAL A 601 43.40 -46.46 -20.57
N ILE A 602 44.37 -47.33 -20.86
CA ILE A 602 44.71 -47.70 -22.23
C ILE A 602 43.55 -48.51 -22.82
N THR A 603 42.89 -47.95 -23.83
CA THR A 603 41.71 -48.54 -24.49
C THR A 603 42.07 -49.35 -25.73
N GLY A 604 43.26 -49.15 -26.29
CA GLY A 604 43.74 -49.94 -27.42
C GLY A 604 45.25 -49.86 -27.56
N LEU A 605 45.85 -51.03 -27.76
CA LEU A 605 47.28 -51.18 -28.00
C LEU A 605 47.47 -52.06 -29.25
N ARG A 606 47.74 -51.44 -30.40
CA ARG A 606 47.78 -52.12 -31.69
C ARG A 606 49.20 -52.26 -32.18
N ALA A 607 49.65 -53.51 -32.32
CA ALA A 607 50.88 -53.83 -33.00
C ALA A 607 50.80 -53.45 -34.49
N SER A 608 51.83 -52.80 -35.00
CA SER A 608 51.99 -52.46 -36.42
C SER A 608 53.41 -52.80 -36.90
N HIS A 609 53.69 -52.55 -38.17
CA HIS A 609 55.02 -52.71 -38.76
C HIS A 609 56.01 -51.77 -38.06
N ARG A 610 56.89 -52.34 -37.21
CA ARG A 610 57.90 -51.59 -36.43
C ARG A 610 57.33 -50.43 -35.60
N ALA A 611 56.08 -50.53 -35.18
CA ALA A 611 55.40 -49.47 -34.44
C ALA A 611 54.31 -50.04 -33.53
N VAL A 612 53.94 -49.28 -32.52
CA VAL A 612 52.77 -49.53 -31.68
C VAL A 612 51.90 -48.29 -31.69
N GLU A 613 50.61 -48.48 -31.93
CA GLU A 613 49.61 -47.43 -31.79
C GLU A 613 48.91 -47.60 -30.44
N ILE A 614 49.06 -46.58 -29.58
CA ILE A 614 48.50 -46.52 -28.23
C ILE A 614 47.31 -45.58 -28.26
N SER A 615 46.19 -46.01 -27.68
CA SER A 615 45.00 -45.19 -27.47
C SER A 615 44.50 -45.35 -26.05
N TRP A 616 44.00 -44.26 -25.46
CA TRP A 616 43.55 -44.23 -24.06
C TRP A 616 42.31 -43.37 -23.88
N ALA A 617 41.66 -43.56 -22.73
CA ALA A 617 40.57 -42.74 -22.22
C ALA A 617 40.87 -42.30 -20.79
N ALA A 618 40.72 -41.01 -20.52
CA ALA A 618 40.89 -40.40 -19.20
C ALA A 618 39.53 -40.05 -18.55
N SER A 619 39.58 -39.65 -17.28
CA SER A 619 38.39 -39.09 -16.63
C SER A 619 38.11 -37.68 -17.17
N PRO A 620 36.84 -37.32 -17.47
CA PRO A 620 36.46 -36.00 -17.98
C PRO A 620 36.48 -34.93 -16.88
N ILE A 621 37.68 -34.60 -16.39
CA ILE A 621 37.90 -33.54 -15.40
C ILE A 621 38.28 -32.23 -16.11
N GLN A 622 37.86 -31.08 -15.57
CA GLN A 622 37.99 -29.77 -16.23
C GLN A 622 39.44 -29.27 -16.33
N ASP A 623 40.31 -29.69 -15.41
CA ASP A 623 41.71 -29.28 -15.25
C ASP A 623 42.69 -30.16 -16.04
N LEU A 624 42.22 -31.20 -16.73
CA LEU A 624 43.03 -32.06 -17.59
C LEU A 624 43.67 -31.26 -18.74
N LYS A 625 45.01 -31.36 -18.87
CA LYS A 625 45.78 -30.59 -19.85
C LYS A 625 46.65 -31.41 -20.77
N ALA A 626 47.32 -32.45 -20.27
CA ALA A 626 48.27 -33.22 -21.07
C ALA A 626 48.32 -34.69 -20.64
N PHE A 627 48.99 -35.49 -21.46
CA PHE A 627 49.28 -36.90 -21.21
C PHE A 627 50.73 -37.20 -21.50
N HIS A 628 51.40 -37.94 -20.61
CA HIS A 628 52.70 -38.52 -20.88
C HIS A 628 52.56 -40.01 -21.18
N ILE A 629 53.34 -40.48 -22.15
CA ILE A 629 53.37 -41.86 -22.59
C ILE A 629 54.76 -42.42 -22.31
N TYR A 630 54.80 -43.51 -21.54
CA TYR A 630 56.03 -44.20 -21.15
C TYR A 630 56.12 -45.56 -21.81
N ARG A 631 57.34 -45.94 -22.22
CA ARG A 631 57.65 -47.26 -22.77
C ARG A 631 58.78 -47.93 -21.99
N SER A 632 58.62 -49.20 -21.65
CA SER A 632 59.68 -50.07 -21.11
C SER A 632 59.74 -51.42 -21.84
N GLU A 633 60.85 -52.14 -21.66
CA GLU A 633 61.01 -53.53 -22.11
C GLU A 633 60.66 -54.54 -21.00
N ASP A 634 60.49 -54.07 -19.76
CA ASP A 634 60.07 -54.85 -18.58
C ASP A 634 58.83 -54.21 -17.93
N GLU A 635 57.92 -55.04 -17.42
CA GLU A 635 56.68 -54.58 -16.79
C GLU A 635 56.96 -53.68 -15.57
N ASN A 636 57.97 -54.00 -14.75
CA ASN A 636 58.23 -53.31 -13.49
C ASN A 636 59.15 -52.08 -13.64
N ASP A 637 59.63 -51.82 -14.86
CA ASP A 637 60.42 -50.63 -15.19
C ASP A 637 59.48 -49.43 -15.44
N PRO A 638 59.69 -48.25 -14.82
CA PRO A 638 58.92 -47.04 -15.09
C PRO A 638 58.96 -46.62 -16.57
N GLY A 639 60.01 -47.03 -17.30
CA GLY A 639 60.17 -46.77 -18.71
C GLY A 639 60.65 -45.36 -19.03
N VAL A 640 60.88 -45.12 -20.31
CA VAL A 640 61.30 -43.82 -20.85
C VAL A 640 60.09 -43.08 -21.42
N LEU A 641 60.07 -41.75 -21.27
CA LEU A 641 59.07 -40.90 -21.88
C LEU A 641 59.25 -40.92 -23.41
N VAL A 642 58.26 -41.47 -24.12
CA VAL A 642 58.27 -41.57 -25.59
C VAL A 642 57.36 -40.55 -26.26
N GLY A 643 56.41 -39.97 -25.54
CA GLY A 643 55.49 -38.98 -26.08
C GLY A 643 54.82 -38.11 -25.03
N CYS A 644 54.46 -36.89 -25.43
CA CYS A 644 53.61 -35.98 -24.68
C CYS A 644 52.49 -35.48 -25.61
N VAL A 645 51.24 -35.63 -25.19
CA VAL A 645 50.06 -35.23 -25.98
C VAL A 645 49.23 -34.24 -25.18
N LEU A 646 49.07 -33.02 -25.70
CA LEU A 646 48.17 -32.03 -25.11
C LEU A 646 46.71 -32.41 -25.34
N ARG A 647 45.84 -31.89 -24.48
CA ARG A 647 44.39 -31.85 -24.69
C ARG A 647 44.09 -31.32 -26.11
N GLY A 648 43.32 -32.09 -26.88
CA GLY A 648 43.04 -31.83 -28.29
C GLY A 648 43.91 -32.63 -29.28
N GLY A 649 44.83 -33.47 -28.80
CA GLY A 649 45.60 -34.41 -29.64
C GLY A 649 46.90 -33.86 -30.22
N GLN A 650 47.25 -32.61 -29.90
CA GLN A 650 48.51 -32.01 -30.35
C GLN A 650 49.71 -32.64 -29.63
N ILE A 651 50.71 -33.09 -30.38
CA ILE A 651 51.97 -33.60 -29.83
C ILE A 651 52.81 -32.43 -29.32
N TRP A 652 53.24 -32.50 -28.07
CA TRP A 652 54.11 -31.50 -27.45
C TRP A 652 55.58 -31.92 -27.54
N PRO A 653 56.50 -31.02 -27.90
CA PRO A 653 57.92 -31.33 -27.90
C PRO A 653 58.45 -31.43 -26.46
N GLY A 654 58.90 -32.64 -26.07
CA GLY A 654 59.49 -32.89 -24.76
C GLY A 654 58.45 -33.10 -23.65
N ARG A 655 58.88 -32.90 -22.39
CA ARG A 655 58.04 -33.08 -21.21
C ARG A 655 57.26 -31.80 -20.92
N TRP A 656 55.97 -31.92 -20.64
CA TRP A 656 55.17 -30.79 -20.19
C TRP A 656 55.24 -30.68 -18.67
N THR A 657 55.47 -29.47 -18.14
CA THR A 657 55.84 -29.24 -16.72
C THR A 657 54.90 -28.31 -15.96
N GLY A 658 53.73 -27.95 -16.51
CA GLY A 658 52.79 -27.07 -15.82
C GLY A 658 52.88 -25.59 -16.19
N VAL A 659 51.73 -24.91 -16.14
CA VAL A 659 51.58 -23.44 -16.08
C VAL A 659 50.39 -23.14 -15.17
N LYS A 660 50.57 -22.35 -14.11
CA LYS A 660 49.46 -21.95 -13.23
C LYS A 660 48.37 -21.21 -14.03
N PRO A 661 47.21 -21.83 -14.29
CA PRO A 661 46.19 -21.22 -15.13
C PRO A 661 45.42 -20.16 -14.33
N GLY A 662 45.00 -19.09 -15.00
CA GLY A 662 44.00 -18.19 -14.44
C GLY A 662 42.60 -18.80 -14.59
N CYS A 663 41.60 -18.28 -13.87
CA CYS A 663 40.22 -18.71 -14.10
C CYS A 663 39.70 -18.42 -15.52
N LYS A 664 40.41 -17.59 -16.30
CA LYS A 664 40.15 -17.36 -17.73
C LYS A 664 40.36 -18.60 -18.60
N ASP A 665 41.18 -19.54 -18.14
CA ASP A 665 41.57 -20.74 -18.90
C ASP A 665 40.76 -21.98 -18.51
N ILE A 666 39.93 -21.88 -17.45
CA ILE A 666 39.17 -23.00 -16.88
C ILE A 666 37.71 -22.91 -17.34
N PRO A 667 37.21 -23.86 -18.16
CA PRO A 667 35.81 -23.91 -18.53
C PRO A 667 34.96 -24.50 -17.39
N ALA A 668 33.71 -24.05 -17.28
CA ALA A 668 32.75 -24.63 -16.33
C ALA A 668 32.36 -26.07 -16.73
N ASP A 669 32.13 -26.27 -18.03
CA ASP A 669 31.77 -27.57 -18.58
C ASP A 669 33.02 -28.35 -19.05
N PRO A 670 33.18 -29.63 -18.63
CA PRO A 670 34.27 -30.46 -19.11
C PRO A 670 34.06 -30.77 -20.60
N ASP A 671 35.15 -30.80 -21.36
CA ASP A 671 35.09 -31.18 -22.78
C ASP A 671 35.07 -32.70 -22.91
N PRO A 672 33.97 -33.31 -23.40
CA PRO A 672 33.83 -34.75 -23.46
C PRO A 672 34.77 -35.40 -24.48
N TYR A 673 35.38 -34.63 -25.40
CA TYR A 673 36.34 -35.15 -26.38
C TYR A 673 37.80 -34.99 -25.93
N ALA A 674 38.05 -34.21 -24.88
CA ALA A 674 39.38 -34.00 -24.31
C ALA A 674 39.95 -35.22 -23.57
N VAL A 675 39.13 -36.24 -23.31
CA VAL A 675 39.51 -37.45 -22.58
C VAL A 675 40.15 -38.53 -23.43
N LEU A 676 39.96 -38.48 -24.76
CA LEU A 676 40.50 -39.48 -25.67
C LEU A 676 41.85 -39.00 -26.21
N GLY A 677 42.82 -39.90 -26.21
CA GLY A 677 44.13 -39.64 -26.79
C GLY A 677 44.65 -40.83 -27.58
N SER A 678 45.51 -40.55 -28.54
CA SER A 678 46.23 -41.56 -29.30
C SER A 678 47.67 -41.11 -29.58
N PHE A 679 48.61 -42.04 -29.56
CA PHE A 679 50.02 -41.82 -29.86
C PHE A 679 50.58 -43.00 -30.66
N SER A 680 51.44 -42.72 -31.64
CA SER A 680 52.13 -43.75 -32.43
C SER A 680 53.61 -43.75 -32.10
N ASP A 681 54.07 -44.82 -31.45
CA ASP A 681 55.48 -45.06 -31.18
C ASP A 681 56.10 -45.86 -32.34
N GLN A 682 57.12 -45.32 -32.98
CA GLN A 682 57.66 -45.81 -34.25
C GLN A 682 59.12 -46.26 -34.11
N ASN A 683 59.64 -46.93 -35.15
CA ASN A 683 61.03 -47.40 -35.24
C ASN A 683 61.40 -48.45 -34.19
N LEU A 684 60.44 -49.29 -33.81
CA LEU A 684 60.58 -50.36 -32.81
C LEU A 684 61.18 -51.64 -33.41
N LYS A 685 61.87 -52.42 -32.57
CA LYS A 685 62.46 -53.70 -32.98
C LYS A 685 61.37 -54.77 -33.17
N PRO A 686 61.27 -55.40 -34.35
CA PRO A 686 60.34 -56.51 -34.57
C PRO A 686 60.54 -57.67 -33.60
N GLY A 687 59.44 -58.31 -33.19
CA GLY A 687 59.43 -59.47 -32.29
C GLY A 687 59.65 -59.14 -30.81
N GLN A 688 60.00 -57.90 -30.48
CA GLN A 688 60.18 -57.45 -29.10
C GLN A 688 58.83 -57.10 -28.45
N VAL A 689 58.66 -57.51 -27.19
CA VAL A 689 57.54 -57.09 -26.33
C VAL A 689 57.90 -55.76 -25.67
N TYR A 690 56.98 -54.80 -25.75
CA TYR A 690 57.09 -53.50 -25.10
C TYR A 690 55.88 -53.29 -24.18
N TRP A 691 56.13 -52.67 -23.04
CA TRP A 691 55.14 -52.30 -22.03
C TRP A 691 54.89 -50.79 -22.08
N TYR A 692 53.63 -50.38 -22.10
CA TYR A 692 53.22 -48.98 -22.17
C TYR A 692 52.41 -48.56 -20.96
N ARG A 693 52.67 -47.34 -20.48
CA ARG A 693 51.89 -46.63 -19.46
C ARG A 693 51.50 -45.26 -19.96
N VAL A 694 50.33 -44.78 -19.52
CA VAL A 694 49.85 -43.42 -19.81
C VAL A 694 49.49 -42.76 -18.49
N SER A 695 50.03 -41.57 -18.24
CA SER A 695 49.67 -40.69 -17.12
C SER A 695 48.95 -39.44 -17.65
N ALA A 696 48.09 -38.86 -16.82
CA ALA A 696 47.45 -37.57 -17.11
C ALA A 696 48.09 -36.46 -16.27
N LEU A 697 48.07 -35.25 -16.81
CA LEU A 697 48.59 -34.05 -16.17
C LEU A 697 47.53 -32.96 -16.15
N ASP A 698 47.38 -32.31 -14.99
CA ASP A 698 46.54 -31.12 -14.84
C ASP A 698 47.22 -29.89 -15.46
N TRP A 699 46.67 -28.68 -15.31
CA TRP A 699 47.34 -27.45 -15.76
C TRP A 699 48.56 -27.04 -14.91
N LEU A 700 48.71 -27.51 -13.68
CA LEU A 700 49.82 -27.18 -12.80
C LEU A 700 51.06 -28.06 -13.00
N GLY A 701 50.98 -29.12 -13.80
CA GLY A 701 52.08 -30.06 -13.98
C GLY A 701 51.99 -31.27 -13.06
N ASN A 702 50.93 -31.38 -12.25
CA ASN A 702 50.75 -32.53 -11.38
C ASN A 702 50.38 -33.74 -12.23
N GLU A 703 51.22 -34.77 -12.16
CA GLU A 703 51.12 -35.97 -12.98
C GLU A 703 50.51 -37.12 -12.18
N SER A 704 49.65 -37.93 -12.82
CA SER A 704 49.03 -39.10 -12.17
C SER A 704 50.07 -39.97 -11.49
N MET A 705 49.88 -40.27 -10.20
CA MET A 705 50.83 -41.00 -9.34
C MET A 705 52.21 -40.32 -9.12
N GLY A 706 52.41 -39.11 -9.66
CA GLY A 706 53.59 -38.28 -9.43
C GLY A 706 54.89 -38.99 -9.79
N ASN A 707 55.76 -39.18 -8.79
CA ASN A 707 57.04 -39.86 -8.97
C ASN A 707 56.91 -41.40 -9.02
N ASP A 708 55.77 -41.97 -8.66
CA ASP A 708 55.54 -43.42 -8.61
C ASP A 708 54.86 -43.92 -9.91
N ILE A 709 55.50 -43.66 -11.05
CA ILE A 709 54.96 -44.03 -12.38
C ILE A 709 54.78 -45.54 -12.53
N VAL A 710 55.55 -46.37 -11.81
CA VAL A 710 55.45 -47.84 -11.87
C VAL A 710 54.09 -48.35 -11.39
N SER A 711 53.46 -47.64 -10.46
CA SER A 711 52.13 -47.96 -9.94
C SER A 711 51.00 -47.85 -10.97
N ILE A 712 51.23 -47.15 -12.09
CA ILE A 712 50.30 -47.11 -13.23
C ILE A 712 50.31 -48.48 -13.92
N PRO A 713 49.15 -49.13 -14.13
CA PRO A 713 49.09 -50.41 -14.84
C PRO A 713 49.69 -50.31 -16.24
N ALA A 714 50.63 -51.20 -16.56
CA ALA A 714 51.20 -51.31 -17.90
C ALA A 714 50.43 -52.31 -18.76
N VAL A 715 50.37 -52.04 -20.06
CA VAL A 715 49.81 -52.98 -21.05
C VAL A 715 50.90 -53.30 -22.06
N SER A 716 51.07 -54.58 -22.39
CA SER A 716 52.10 -55.04 -23.31
C SER A 716 51.57 -55.42 -24.68
N THR A 717 52.36 -55.19 -25.72
CA THR A 717 52.19 -55.84 -27.03
C THR A 717 53.56 -56.15 -27.64
N PHE A 718 53.60 -57.00 -28.66
CA PHE A 718 54.78 -57.20 -29.49
C PHE A 718 54.65 -56.41 -30.80
N THR A 719 55.77 -56.14 -31.46
CA THR A 719 55.77 -55.61 -32.84
C THR A 719 56.15 -56.69 -33.83
N TYR A 720 55.84 -56.50 -35.11
CA TYR A 720 56.17 -57.47 -36.16
C TYR A 720 56.78 -56.80 -37.39
N ASN A 721 57.43 -57.63 -38.22
CA ASN A 721 57.94 -57.21 -39.52
C ASN A 721 57.07 -57.80 -40.65
N ARG A 722 56.76 -56.99 -41.66
CA ARG A 722 56.03 -57.39 -42.88
C ARG A 722 56.90 -57.32 -44.14
N ASP A 723 58.18 -56.98 -44.02
CA ASP A 723 59.12 -56.97 -45.13
C ASP A 723 59.26 -58.40 -45.69
N LEU A 724 58.97 -58.59 -46.99
CA LEU A 724 59.18 -59.85 -47.70
C LEU A 724 60.64 -59.95 -48.21
N PRO A 725 61.19 -61.17 -48.39
CA PRO A 725 62.52 -61.35 -48.98
C PRO A 725 62.57 -60.88 -50.44
N THR A 726 63.75 -60.48 -50.92
CA THR A 726 63.96 -60.00 -52.29
C THR A 726 63.67 -61.10 -53.32
N ALA A 727 62.83 -60.79 -54.32
CA ALA A 727 62.49 -61.70 -55.41
C ALA A 727 63.72 -62.03 -56.29
N PRO A 728 63.99 -63.32 -56.57
CA PRO A 728 65.08 -63.72 -57.46
C PRO A 728 64.87 -63.27 -58.90
N VAL A 729 65.97 -63.13 -59.65
CA VAL A 729 65.98 -62.89 -61.09
C VAL A 729 66.76 -64.02 -61.77
N ILE A 730 66.09 -64.77 -62.64
CA ILE A 730 66.71 -65.87 -63.38
C ILE A 730 67.74 -65.33 -64.39
N ARG A 731 68.95 -65.88 -64.36
CA ARG A 731 70.04 -65.71 -65.32
C ARG A 731 70.26 -67.04 -66.05
N LEU A 732 70.14 -67.07 -67.38
CA LEU A 732 70.35 -68.30 -68.14
C LEU A 732 71.81 -68.48 -68.54
N SER A 733 72.30 -69.72 -68.43
CA SER A 733 73.48 -70.23 -69.14
C SER A 733 73.05 -71.51 -69.85
N ALA A 734 72.57 -71.41 -71.09
CA ALA A 734 72.26 -72.59 -71.91
C ALA A 734 73.57 -73.20 -72.41
N THR A 735 74.08 -74.24 -71.75
CA THR A 735 75.24 -74.99 -72.25
C THR A 735 74.78 -76.33 -72.80
N SER A 736 74.90 -76.48 -74.11
CA SER A 736 74.74 -77.73 -74.85
C SER A 736 75.77 -78.74 -74.36
N GLY A 737 75.31 -79.85 -73.80
CA GLY A 737 76.13 -81.01 -73.50
C GLY A 737 75.27 -82.25 -73.64
N LEU A 738 75.86 -83.36 -74.09
CA LEU A 738 75.22 -84.66 -74.30
C LEU A 738 74.65 -85.33 -73.01
N GLY A 739 74.34 -84.54 -71.97
CA GLY A 739 73.80 -84.95 -70.66
C GLY A 739 72.32 -84.59 -70.45
N CYS A 740 71.72 -85.13 -69.38
CA CYS A 740 70.28 -85.18 -69.17
C CYS A 740 69.68 -84.05 -68.28
N GLY A 741 69.68 -82.76 -68.67
CA GLY A 741 68.92 -81.72 -67.93
C GLY A 741 69.10 -80.26 -68.40
N LEU A 742 68.16 -79.36 -68.05
CA LEU A 742 68.24 -77.90 -68.26
C LEU A 742 68.75 -77.18 -67.00
N THR A 743 69.76 -76.33 -67.15
CA THR A 743 70.38 -75.61 -66.03
C THR A 743 69.86 -74.18 -65.93
N ILE A 744 69.41 -73.78 -64.74
CA ILE A 744 68.85 -72.45 -64.45
C ILE A 744 69.70 -71.83 -63.34
N ARG A 745 70.13 -70.58 -63.54
CA ARG A 745 70.82 -69.79 -62.50
C ARG A 745 70.00 -68.57 -62.14
N TRP A 746 70.25 -67.96 -60.99
CA TRP A 746 69.55 -66.73 -60.57
C TRP A 746 70.39 -65.88 -59.62
N ASP A 747 70.07 -64.59 -59.59
CA ASP A 747 70.51 -63.62 -58.59
C ASP A 747 69.35 -63.31 -57.61
N PRO A 748 69.59 -62.85 -56.37
CA PRO A 748 70.89 -62.63 -55.72
C PRO A 748 71.61 -63.94 -55.32
N PRO A 749 72.92 -63.89 -55.00
CA PRO A 749 73.65 -65.05 -54.47
C PRO A 749 73.02 -65.60 -53.19
N TYR A 750 73.09 -66.91 -53.00
CA TYR A 750 72.70 -67.57 -51.75
C TYR A 750 73.54 -67.02 -50.60
N ASP A 751 72.85 -66.50 -49.57
CA ASP A 751 73.46 -66.03 -48.33
C ASP A 751 72.65 -66.58 -47.16
N LYS A 752 73.26 -67.49 -46.40
CA LYS A 752 72.63 -68.17 -45.25
C LYS A 752 72.09 -67.19 -44.19
N LYS A 753 72.57 -65.93 -44.14
CA LYS A 753 72.08 -64.94 -43.17
C LYS A 753 70.74 -64.30 -43.55
N SER A 754 70.45 -64.18 -44.85
CA SER A 754 69.29 -63.44 -45.36
C SER A 754 68.36 -64.29 -46.22
N ILE A 755 68.86 -65.38 -46.80
CA ILE A 755 68.15 -66.31 -47.69
C ILE A 755 68.47 -67.74 -47.24
N ASP A 756 67.50 -68.41 -46.63
CA ASP A 756 67.62 -69.83 -46.30
C ASP A 756 67.64 -70.70 -47.56
N GLY A 757 67.13 -70.28 -48.71
CA GLY A 757 67.37 -70.99 -49.96
C GLY A 757 66.49 -70.52 -51.11
N PHE A 758 66.43 -71.33 -52.18
CA PHE A 758 65.59 -71.03 -53.33
C PHE A 758 64.73 -72.22 -53.74
N LEU A 759 63.52 -71.93 -54.22
CA LEU A 759 62.59 -72.90 -54.79
C LEU A 759 62.42 -72.62 -56.28
N VAL A 760 62.62 -73.65 -57.11
CA VAL A 760 62.50 -73.59 -58.56
C VAL A 760 61.22 -74.26 -58.99
N TYR A 761 60.45 -73.55 -59.79
CA TYR A 761 59.19 -74.01 -60.33
C TYR A 761 59.22 -74.06 -61.85
N ARG A 762 58.57 -75.05 -62.45
CA ARG A 762 58.48 -75.28 -63.90
C ARG A 762 57.02 -75.29 -64.38
N SER A 763 56.78 -74.77 -65.58
CA SER A 763 55.52 -74.90 -66.33
C SER A 763 55.79 -75.15 -67.82
N ILE A 764 54.85 -75.78 -68.52
CA ILE A 764 54.84 -75.90 -70.00
C ILE A 764 54.16 -74.70 -70.70
N SER A 765 53.69 -73.71 -69.92
CA SER A 765 53.05 -72.49 -70.41
C SER A 765 53.45 -71.29 -69.54
N LYS A 766 53.71 -70.13 -70.17
CA LYS A 766 54.10 -68.88 -69.48
C LYS A 766 53.10 -68.46 -68.38
N ALA A 767 51.82 -68.74 -68.61
CA ALA A 767 50.72 -68.39 -67.70
C ALA A 767 50.05 -69.64 -67.08
N GLY A 768 50.62 -70.83 -67.29
CA GLY A 768 50.09 -72.08 -66.75
C GLY A 768 50.44 -72.30 -65.28
N THR A 769 49.96 -73.41 -64.74
CA THR A 769 50.30 -73.85 -63.38
C THR A 769 51.79 -74.23 -63.30
N TYR A 770 52.50 -73.59 -62.38
CA TYR A 770 53.90 -73.88 -62.08
C TYR A 770 53.98 -74.94 -60.99
N ILE A 771 54.71 -76.02 -61.25
CA ILE A 771 54.98 -77.08 -60.26
C ILE A 771 56.39 -76.92 -59.71
N GLN A 772 56.57 -77.14 -58.42
CA GLN A 772 57.90 -77.15 -57.83
C GLN A 772 58.68 -78.36 -58.35
N VAL A 773 59.88 -78.12 -58.89
CA VAL A 773 60.74 -79.17 -59.45
C VAL A 773 62.04 -79.36 -58.66
N SER A 774 62.35 -78.45 -57.73
CA SER A 774 63.52 -78.54 -56.86
C SER A 774 63.14 -78.81 -55.40
N PRO A 775 64.04 -79.42 -54.60
CA PRO A 775 64.05 -79.18 -53.15
C PRO A 775 64.46 -77.72 -52.85
N ILE A 776 64.59 -77.34 -51.57
CA ILE A 776 65.22 -76.07 -51.20
C ILE A 776 66.68 -76.09 -51.69
N VAL A 777 66.99 -75.25 -52.67
CA VAL A 777 68.32 -75.16 -53.28
C VAL A 777 69.17 -74.20 -52.45
N LYS A 778 70.21 -74.72 -51.80
CA LYS A 778 71.22 -73.96 -51.05
C LYS A 778 72.36 -73.53 -51.98
N GLY A 779 72.02 -72.77 -53.02
CA GLY A 779 72.93 -72.36 -54.09
C GLY A 779 72.19 -71.61 -55.20
N ASN A 780 72.91 -71.15 -56.21
CA ASN A 780 72.40 -70.27 -57.28
C ASN A 780 72.15 -70.98 -58.61
N GLU A 781 72.14 -72.30 -58.59
CA GLU A 781 72.01 -73.12 -59.79
C GLU A 781 71.18 -74.37 -59.49
N PHE A 782 70.26 -74.69 -60.40
CA PHE A 782 69.51 -75.94 -60.37
C PHE A 782 69.45 -76.57 -61.75
N VAL A 783 69.68 -77.89 -61.80
CA VAL A 783 69.62 -78.67 -63.03
C VAL A 783 68.34 -79.49 -63.03
N ASP A 784 67.36 -79.08 -63.84
CA ASP A 784 66.13 -79.83 -64.03
C ASP A 784 66.35 -80.97 -65.03
N ARG A 785 66.54 -82.18 -64.50
CA ARG A 785 66.70 -83.42 -65.28
C ARG A 785 65.39 -84.02 -65.79
N SER A 786 64.26 -83.53 -65.27
CA SER A 786 62.91 -84.05 -65.57
C SER A 786 62.19 -83.22 -66.65
N ALA A 787 62.83 -82.16 -67.14
CA ALA A 787 62.32 -81.29 -68.18
C ALA A 787 62.05 -82.05 -69.49
N PRO A 788 60.85 -81.94 -70.09
CA PRO A 788 60.54 -82.54 -71.40
C PRO A 788 61.53 -82.12 -72.49
N ARG A 789 61.95 -83.06 -73.35
CA ARG A 789 62.98 -82.78 -74.39
C ARG A 789 62.46 -82.01 -75.61
N MET A 790 61.15 -81.74 -75.70
CA MET A 790 60.51 -81.00 -76.78
C MET A 790 59.49 -80.00 -76.21
N GLY A 791 59.46 -78.78 -76.75
CA GLY A 791 58.55 -77.70 -76.34
C GLY A 791 59.19 -76.59 -75.49
N ASP A 792 58.40 -75.55 -75.20
CA ASP A 792 58.81 -74.38 -74.41
C ASP A 792 58.61 -74.65 -72.93
N ILE A 793 59.68 -74.53 -72.14
CA ILE A 793 59.62 -74.75 -70.70
C ILE A 793 59.87 -73.44 -69.98
N TRP A 794 58.97 -73.07 -69.08
CA TRP A 794 59.04 -71.83 -68.34
C TRP A 794 59.41 -72.08 -66.88
N TYR A 795 60.33 -71.28 -66.34
CA TYR A 795 60.76 -71.37 -64.94
C TYR A 795 60.48 -70.10 -64.16
N LYS A 796 60.19 -70.26 -62.87
CA LYS A 796 60.15 -69.21 -61.85
C LYS A 796 60.97 -69.65 -60.65
N VAL A 797 61.57 -68.69 -59.94
CA VAL A 797 62.34 -68.94 -58.72
C VAL A 797 61.84 -68.01 -57.61
N GLN A 798 61.67 -68.55 -56.41
CA GLN A 798 61.43 -67.78 -55.18
C GLN A 798 62.60 -67.99 -54.21
N SER A 799 62.95 -66.95 -53.46
CA SER A 799 63.83 -67.09 -52.29
C SER A 799 62.98 -67.36 -51.06
N ILE A 800 63.53 -68.10 -50.10
CA ILE A 800 62.95 -68.31 -48.77
C ILE A 800 63.93 -67.75 -47.74
N ASP A 801 63.45 -66.98 -46.76
CA ASP A 801 64.27 -66.46 -45.65
C ASP A 801 64.37 -67.46 -44.48
N PRO A 802 65.25 -67.22 -43.48
CA PRO A 802 65.38 -68.09 -42.30
C PRO A 802 64.10 -68.21 -41.45
N GLU A 803 63.16 -67.28 -41.58
CA GLU A 803 61.85 -67.35 -40.92
C GLU A 803 60.80 -68.12 -41.75
N GLY A 804 61.18 -68.67 -42.91
CA GLY A 804 60.32 -69.47 -43.77
C GLY A 804 59.38 -68.68 -44.67
N ARG A 805 59.54 -67.36 -44.80
CA ARG A 805 58.74 -66.51 -45.68
C ARG A 805 59.28 -66.57 -47.10
N LEU A 806 58.39 -66.65 -48.09
CA LEU A 806 58.74 -66.66 -49.51
C LEU A 806 58.76 -65.25 -50.08
N SER A 807 59.74 -64.95 -50.94
CA SER A 807 59.69 -63.77 -51.80
C SER A 807 58.55 -63.86 -52.80
N GLU A 808 58.26 -62.74 -53.47
CA GLU A 808 57.53 -62.78 -54.73
C GLU A 808 58.26 -63.70 -55.75
N PRO A 809 57.54 -64.47 -56.60
CA PRO A 809 58.16 -65.26 -57.66
C PRO A 809 58.89 -64.38 -58.68
N SER A 810 60.02 -64.86 -59.18
CA SER A 810 60.68 -64.25 -60.33
C SER A 810 59.72 -64.14 -61.53
N LEU A 811 60.02 -63.22 -62.45
CA LEU A 811 59.38 -63.23 -63.76
C LEU A 811 59.62 -64.59 -64.46
N PRO A 812 58.64 -65.12 -65.21
CA PRO A 812 58.76 -66.40 -65.88
C PRO A 812 59.75 -66.34 -67.04
N VAL A 813 60.71 -67.27 -67.09
CA VAL A 813 61.76 -67.33 -68.13
C VAL A 813 61.66 -68.63 -68.92
N MET A 814 61.69 -68.54 -70.27
CA MET A 814 61.57 -69.68 -71.19
C MET A 814 62.94 -70.32 -71.50
N CYS A 815 62.99 -71.66 -71.56
CA CYS A 815 64.14 -72.49 -71.92
C CYS A 815 63.75 -73.57 -72.97
N ARG A 816 64.70 -74.00 -73.84
CA ARG A 816 64.54 -75.07 -74.86
C ARG A 816 65.83 -75.92 -75.02
N TYR A 817 65.69 -77.17 -75.46
CA TYR A 817 66.80 -78.03 -75.90
C TYR A 817 67.13 -77.79 -77.40
N SER A 818 68.42 -77.73 -77.79
CA SER A 818 68.85 -77.50 -79.19
C SER A 818 69.10 -78.80 -79.99
N ALA A 819 68.65 -78.90 -81.24
CA ALA A 819 68.85 -80.07 -82.13
C ALA A 819 70.08 -79.95 -83.05
N ALA A 820 70.86 -81.04 -83.18
CA ALA A 820 71.91 -81.20 -84.20
C ALA A 820 71.53 -82.34 -85.16
N LEU A 821 71.56 -82.09 -86.48
CA LEU A 821 71.31 -83.05 -87.57
C LEU A 821 72.60 -83.20 -88.40
N SER A 822 73.07 -84.44 -88.62
CA SER A 822 74.15 -84.79 -89.58
C SER A 822 73.98 -86.23 -90.10
N ALA A 823 74.02 -86.44 -91.42
CA ALA A 823 74.49 -87.66 -92.14
C ALA A 823 74.38 -87.49 -93.69
N ILE A 824 75.49 -87.38 -94.46
CA ILE A 824 76.24 -88.40 -95.25
C ILE A 824 75.82 -88.53 -96.75
N LYS A 825 76.81 -88.46 -97.67
CA LYS A 825 76.79 -88.75 -99.13
C LYS A 825 77.59 -90.04 -99.42
N PRO A 826 77.20 -90.90 -100.39
CA PRO A 826 78.15 -91.83 -101.04
C PRO A 826 78.16 -91.82 -102.60
N SER A 827 79.39 -91.73 -103.13
CA SER A 827 80.08 -92.18 -104.37
C SER A 827 79.37 -92.58 -105.70
N GLU A 828 79.93 -92.08 -106.81
CA GLU A 828 79.82 -92.54 -108.21
C GLU A 828 80.57 -93.86 -108.51
N PRO A 829 80.18 -94.62 -109.56
CA PRO A 829 80.98 -95.69 -110.16
C PRO A 829 81.66 -95.29 -111.49
N ARG A 830 82.86 -95.86 -111.74
CA ARG A 830 83.57 -95.81 -113.04
C ARG A 830 82.92 -96.75 -114.07
N GLY A 831 83.01 -96.36 -115.34
CA GLY A 831 82.32 -96.99 -116.48
C GLY A 831 83.15 -97.96 -117.34
N SER A 832 82.58 -98.30 -118.50
CA SER A 832 83.31 -98.69 -119.73
C SER A 832 82.37 -98.71 -120.96
N GLY A 833 82.64 -97.85 -121.94
CA GLY A 833 82.93 -98.23 -123.34
C GLY A 833 81.82 -98.67 -124.34
N VAL A 834 81.70 -97.83 -125.38
CA VAL A 834 81.59 -98.11 -126.84
C VAL A 834 80.25 -98.66 -127.40
N HIS A 835 79.44 -97.80 -128.04
CA HIS A 835 79.56 -97.41 -129.45
C HIS A 835 78.88 -96.05 -129.69
#